data_AF-A0A1V4HF50-F1
#
_entry.id   AF-A0A1V4HF50-F1
#
_cell.length_a   1.000
_cell.length_b   1.000
_cell.length_c   1.000
_cell.angle_alpha   90.00
_cell.angle_beta   90.00
_cell.angle_gamma   90.00
#
_symmetry.space_group_name_H-M   'P 1'
#
loop_
_entity.id
_entity.type
_entity.pdbx_description
1 polymer ?
#
loop_
_entity_poly.entity_id
_entity_poly.type
_entity_poly.pdbx_seq_one_letter_code
_entity_poly.pdbx_strand_id
1 'polypeptide(L)'
;MQNRIIAVNSFGKNVPFGKELGRGGEGSVFEISSASKIVAKVYHQALQPKKQEKILTMVRLQQDRLLKFSTWPVDVLRNPNNEIIGFIMPKLTGKEIHKLYGPKTRLIEFPYSTYPFLVHTAANLARAFAAVHESGHVIGDVNHGNFYVSDQGTVMLVDCDSFQIKTTQDIFRCEVGIPMYQPPELQNVSSYRDVERNSNHDNFGLAVFIFMLLFMGRHPFAGVYSGPEDMPIEKAIGQYRFAYGSHAVAKQMKPPPGAPSLTSAPSAVVQLFERAFAPEGVKGNRPSAEEWIKVLGEFSENLQKCRTKEQHHYSKHLSSCPWCDIENKIGIVLFLSQVRSSTSGSVGQQNTFEIKMIWARIAAVSAPASAFTLPDFSSAVVAPSQTALKAAKKRKRMKGFTLLSIIAVDGTLLSLIPQASVWIIIVSIIIAMVVFQSKKPVSAFKESYEKVKKERDSLISRWAMETGAEAFYKMYHSLENIKSEYQNLDSYRNSRLKELQSKQRDIQLQRYLQSIRIANARIDGIGSSRTATLQSFGIETAGDISKAAIRQVPGFGPSFTKRLLDWRDTVARQFVFNPKQAVSTADIATIDRDISIKKQKFEQQLLVGASQLQQLSDQINSKRTRMLQEANLVAKNFAQAEADYKTL
;
A
#
# COMPACT_ATOMS: atom_id res chain seq x y z
N MET A 1 -5.00 -11.08 57.93
CA MET A 1 -5.16 -9.75 58.56
C MET A 1 -4.32 -8.76 57.75
N GLN A 2 -4.93 -7.94 56.89
CA GLN A 2 -4.22 -6.87 56.20
C GLN A 2 -3.85 -5.80 57.24
N ASN A 3 -2.58 -5.43 57.36
CA ASN A 3 -2.16 -4.28 58.15
C ASN A 3 -2.98 -3.06 57.72
N ARG A 4 -3.92 -2.62 58.56
CA ARG A 4 -4.69 -1.40 58.31
C ARG A 4 -3.72 -0.23 58.41
N ILE A 5 -3.49 0.45 57.28
CA ILE A 5 -2.77 1.71 57.26
C ILE A 5 -3.60 2.71 58.07
N ILE A 6 -3.03 3.24 59.16
CA ILE A 6 -3.65 4.29 59.97
C ILE A 6 -3.03 5.62 59.54
N ALA A 7 -3.82 6.48 58.92
CA ALA A 7 -3.39 7.81 58.53
C ALA A 7 -4.49 8.86 58.73
N VAL A 8 -4.07 10.08 59.06
CA VAL A 8 -4.93 11.26 59.13
C VAL A 8 -4.53 12.26 58.03
N ASN A 9 -5.49 13.09 57.61
CA ASN A 9 -5.22 14.18 56.67
C ASN A 9 -4.70 15.45 57.39
N SER A 10 -4.50 16.56 56.67
CA SER A 10 -4.01 17.82 57.28
C SER A 10 -4.92 18.40 58.38
N PHE A 11 -6.21 18.03 58.37
CA PHE A 11 -7.19 18.45 59.38
C PHE A 11 -7.29 17.48 60.57
N GLY A 12 -6.42 16.46 60.65
CA GLY A 12 -6.47 15.44 61.70
C GLY A 12 -7.63 14.44 61.55
N LYS A 13 -8.32 14.43 60.41
CA LYS A 13 -9.41 13.48 60.16
C LYS A 13 -8.85 12.16 59.63
N ASN A 14 -9.34 11.04 60.16
CA ASN A 14 -8.99 9.71 59.69
C ASN A 14 -9.34 9.52 58.21
N VAL A 15 -8.41 8.93 57.45
CA VAL A 15 -8.61 8.62 56.03
C VAL A 15 -8.92 7.12 55.88
N PRO A 16 -10.16 6.75 55.49
CA PRO A 16 -10.55 5.35 55.39
C PRO A 16 -10.05 4.71 54.08
N PHE A 17 -8.91 4.02 54.13
CA PHE A 17 -8.36 3.29 52.99
C PHE A 17 -9.29 2.17 52.50
N GLY A 18 -9.48 2.11 51.19
CA GLY A 18 -10.18 1.05 50.47
C GLY A 18 -9.22 0.11 49.73
N LYS A 19 -9.62 -0.31 48.53
CA LYS A 19 -8.83 -1.23 47.69
C LYS A 19 -7.54 -0.56 47.18
N GLU A 20 -6.45 -1.33 47.10
CA GLU A 20 -5.24 -0.93 46.38
C GLU A 20 -5.51 -0.91 44.85
N LEU A 21 -5.33 0.26 44.24
CA LEU A 21 -5.54 0.50 42.81
C LEU A 21 -4.29 0.19 41.98
N GLY A 22 -3.11 0.40 42.55
CA GLY A 22 -1.85 0.18 41.86
C GLY A 22 -0.66 0.29 42.81
N ARG A 23 0.42 -0.40 42.45
CA ARG A 23 1.68 -0.44 43.20
C ARG A 23 2.83 -0.05 42.28
N GLY A 24 3.45 1.09 42.57
CA GLY A 24 4.66 1.57 41.89
C GLY A 24 5.93 1.16 42.63
N GLY A 25 7.07 1.70 42.18
CA GLY A 25 8.37 1.44 42.81
C GLY A 25 8.56 2.14 44.16
N GLU A 26 7.99 3.33 44.33
CA GLU A 26 8.14 4.13 45.56
C GLU A 26 6.94 4.05 46.51
N GLY A 27 5.76 3.63 46.02
CA GLY A 27 4.52 3.70 46.78
C GLY A 27 3.36 2.96 46.15
N SER A 28 2.29 2.81 46.93
CA SER A 28 1.03 2.21 46.54
C SER A 28 -0.09 3.26 46.55
N VAL A 29 -1.03 3.14 45.62
CA VAL A 29 -2.20 4.02 45.49
C VAL A 29 -3.44 3.26 45.94
N PHE A 30 -4.23 3.87 46.82
CA PHE A 30 -5.41 3.27 47.43
C PHE A 30 -6.65 4.15 47.21
N GLU A 31 -7.81 3.51 47.11
CA GLU A 31 -9.08 4.23 47.19
C GLU A 31 -9.29 4.84 48.57
N ILE A 32 -10.01 5.96 48.63
CA ILE A 32 -10.53 6.53 49.87
C ILE A 32 -12.01 6.20 49.92
N SER A 33 -12.42 5.34 50.85
CA SER A 33 -13.76 4.75 50.89
C SER A 33 -14.88 5.80 51.02
N SER A 34 -14.57 6.96 51.61
CA SER A 34 -15.50 8.08 51.78
C SER A 34 -15.54 9.05 50.59
N ALA A 35 -14.64 8.92 49.59
CA ALA A 35 -14.52 9.89 48.50
C ALA A 35 -14.04 9.25 47.18
N SER A 36 -14.96 9.11 46.22
CA SER A 36 -14.70 8.36 44.97
C SER A 36 -13.83 9.08 43.93
N LYS A 37 -13.67 10.41 44.04
CA LYS A 37 -12.93 11.24 43.07
C LYS A 37 -11.45 11.46 43.44
N ILE A 38 -11.04 11.01 44.61
CA ILE A 38 -9.67 11.16 45.13
C ILE A 38 -9.13 9.82 45.61
N VAL A 39 -7.80 9.71 45.64
CA VAL A 39 -7.06 8.52 46.03
C VAL A 39 -5.91 8.91 46.94
N ALA A 40 -5.42 7.95 47.73
CA ALA A 40 -4.29 8.12 48.62
C ALA A 40 -3.06 7.42 48.05
N LYS A 41 -1.97 8.15 47.78
CA LYS A 41 -0.64 7.56 47.50
C LYS A 41 0.12 7.45 48.83
N VAL A 42 0.60 6.26 49.16
CA VAL A 42 1.38 5.98 50.38
C VAL A 42 2.73 5.40 49.96
N TYR A 43 3.82 5.98 50.48
CA TYR A 43 5.16 5.52 50.16
C TYR A 43 5.51 4.23 50.90
N HIS A 44 6.33 3.37 50.28
CA HIS A 44 6.77 2.10 50.88
C HIS A 44 7.83 2.29 51.96
N GLN A 45 8.60 3.38 51.88
CA GLN A 45 9.67 3.73 52.82
C GLN A 45 9.39 5.09 53.46
N ALA A 46 9.98 5.33 54.63
CA ALA A 46 9.91 6.62 55.31
C ALA A 46 10.51 7.72 54.42
N LEU A 47 9.82 8.86 54.34
CA LEU A 47 10.24 9.98 53.51
C LEU A 47 11.33 10.81 54.20
N GLN A 48 12.39 11.12 53.45
CA GLN A 48 13.39 12.09 53.90
C GLN A 48 12.75 13.47 54.15
N PRO A 49 13.27 14.29 55.09
CA PRO A 49 12.68 15.57 55.46
C PRO A 49 12.40 16.50 54.27
N LYS A 50 13.35 16.60 53.33
CA LYS A 50 13.21 17.43 52.12
C LYS A 50 12.08 16.98 51.19
N LYS A 51 11.79 15.67 51.11
CA LYS A 51 10.67 15.14 50.32
C LYS A 51 9.34 15.39 51.03
N GLN A 52 9.29 15.32 52.36
CA GLN A 52 8.11 15.72 53.14
C GLN A 52 7.78 17.21 52.93
N GLU A 53 8.80 18.07 52.98
CA GLU A 53 8.67 19.50 52.71
C GLU A 53 8.20 19.80 51.28
N LYS A 54 8.75 19.09 50.28
CA LYS A 54 8.29 19.17 48.89
C LYS A 54 6.79 18.89 48.77
N ILE A 55 6.32 17.78 49.33
CA ILE A 55 4.90 17.39 49.25
C ILE A 55 4.02 18.43 49.94
N LEU A 56 4.40 18.89 51.13
CA LEU A 56 3.67 19.95 51.83
C LEU A 56 3.61 21.24 51.01
N THR A 57 4.70 21.60 50.34
CA THR A 57 4.79 22.76 49.46
C THR A 57 3.88 22.60 48.24
N MET A 58 3.86 21.42 47.60
CA MET A 58 2.98 21.15 46.47
C MET A 58 1.50 21.30 46.84
N VAL A 59 1.08 20.81 48.01
CA VAL A 59 -0.30 20.98 48.50
C VAL A 59 -0.67 22.46 48.63
N ARG A 60 0.25 23.31 49.10
CA ARG A 60 0.02 24.77 49.19
C ARG A 60 -0.05 25.46 47.84
N LEU A 61 0.65 24.92 46.83
CA LEU A 61 0.73 25.47 45.49
C LEU A 61 -0.34 24.93 44.52
N GLN A 62 -1.30 24.15 45.03
CA GLN A 62 -2.39 23.64 44.18
C GLN A 62 -3.18 24.76 43.52
N GLN A 63 -3.57 24.54 42.27
CA GLN A 63 -4.38 25.46 41.46
C GLN A 63 -5.41 24.65 40.68
N ASP A 64 -6.60 25.21 40.44
CA ASP A 64 -7.66 24.53 39.68
C ASP A 64 -7.19 24.06 38.30
N ARG A 65 -6.33 24.85 37.65
CA ARG A 65 -5.74 24.51 36.36
C ARG A 65 -4.82 23.28 36.44
N LEU A 66 -3.99 23.17 37.48
CA LEU A 66 -3.15 21.99 37.71
C LEU A 66 -4.01 20.75 37.98
N LEU A 67 -5.03 20.88 38.83
CA LEU A 67 -5.92 19.77 39.21
C LEU A 67 -6.74 19.24 38.03
N LYS A 68 -6.99 20.07 37.01
CA LYS A 68 -7.69 19.65 35.79
C LYS A 68 -6.87 18.72 34.91
N PHE A 69 -5.55 18.87 34.92
CA PHE A 69 -4.64 18.17 33.99
C PHE A 69 -3.65 17.25 34.68
N SER A 70 -3.68 17.11 36.01
CA SER A 70 -2.68 16.32 36.73
C SER A 70 -3.22 15.70 38.02
N THR A 71 -2.58 14.63 38.47
CA THR A 71 -2.81 14.06 39.80
C THR A 71 -2.01 14.83 40.87
N TRP A 72 -2.18 16.15 40.90
CA TRP A 72 -1.46 17.03 41.83
C TRP A 72 -1.83 16.70 43.29
N PRO A 73 -0.88 16.75 44.25
CA PRO A 73 -1.19 16.60 45.67
C PRO A 73 -2.18 17.66 46.17
N VAL A 74 -3.28 17.24 46.77
CA VAL A 74 -4.32 18.13 47.33
C VAL A 74 -4.35 18.16 48.85
N ASP A 75 -3.81 17.13 49.51
CA ASP A 75 -3.70 17.05 50.97
C ASP A 75 -2.58 16.08 51.35
N VAL A 76 -2.02 16.21 52.55
CA VAL A 76 -0.98 15.32 53.07
C VAL A 76 -1.59 14.16 53.86
N LEU A 77 -0.92 13.01 53.88
CA LEU A 77 -1.26 11.88 54.77
C LEU A 77 -0.20 11.77 55.85
N ARG A 78 -0.62 11.75 57.11
CA ARG A 78 0.25 11.64 58.27
C ARG A 78 0.00 10.38 59.07
N ASN A 79 1.08 9.78 59.58
CA ASN A 79 0.99 8.69 60.55
C ASN A 79 0.70 9.22 61.98
N PRO A 80 0.50 8.35 62.98
CA PRO A 80 0.30 8.76 64.38
C PRO A 80 1.46 9.56 64.99
N ASN A 81 2.67 9.45 64.44
CA ASN A 81 3.85 10.21 64.86
C ASN A 81 3.93 11.60 64.18
N ASN A 82 2.88 12.00 63.45
CA ASN A 82 2.79 13.25 62.70
C ASN A 82 3.75 13.38 61.49
N GLU A 83 4.37 12.29 61.05
CA GLU A 83 5.25 12.25 59.88
C GLU A 83 4.43 12.11 58.59
N ILE A 84 4.83 12.79 57.51
CA ILE A 84 4.18 12.64 56.21
C ILE A 84 4.59 11.29 55.61
N ILE A 85 3.61 10.43 55.36
CA ILE A 85 3.78 9.09 54.78
C ILE A 85 3.25 9.00 53.33
N GLY A 86 2.63 10.07 52.85
CA GLY A 86 1.94 10.07 51.57
C GLY A 86 1.12 11.34 51.35
N PHE A 87 0.26 11.30 50.35
CA PHE A 87 -0.63 12.41 50.00
C PHE A 87 -1.92 11.92 49.35
N ILE A 88 -2.93 12.78 49.37
CA ILE A 88 -4.19 12.62 48.64
C ILE A 88 -4.07 13.35 47.30
N MET A 89 -4.59 12.76 46.23
CA MET A 89 -4.59 13.32 44.88
C MET A 89 -5.86 12.97 44.11
N PRO A 90 -6.19 13.69 43.01
CA PRO A 90 -7.27 13.30 42.10
C PRO A 90 -7.14 11.86 41.61
N LYS A 91 -8.26 11.15 41.47
CA LYS A 91 -8.29 9.79 40.93
C LYS A 91 -7.98 9.83 39.43
N LEU A 92 -7.00 9.05 39.01
CA LEU A 92 -6.61 8.88 37.62
C LEU A 92 -7.77 8.34 36.77
N THR A 93 -7.93 8.87 35.56
CA THR A 93 -8.86 8.38 34.55
C THR A 93 -8.17 8.20 33.20
N GLY A 94 -8.69 7.29 32.38
CA GLY A 94 -8.13 6.99 31.06
C GLY A 94 -7.07 5.88 31.06
N LYS A 95 -6.33 5.79 29.94
CA LYS A 95 -5.32 4.76 29.68
C LYS A 95 -4.00 5.41 29.30
N GLU A 96 -2.88 4.73 29.54
CA GLU A 96 -1.54 5.25 29.21
C GLU A 96 -1.42 5.66 27.73
N ILE A 97 -0.76 6.79 27.45
CA ILE A 97 -0.67 7.38 26.11
C ILE A 97 -0.02 6.46 25.08
N HIS A 98 0.87 5.57 25.51
CA HIS A 98 1.53 4.62 24.62
C HIS A 98 0.58 3.59 24.01
N LYS A 99 -0.60 3.41 24.62
CA LYS A 99 -1.68 2.60 24.07
C LYS A 99 -2.40 3.28 22.90
N LEU A 100 -2.21 4.60 22.73
CA LEU A 100 -2.87 5.40 21.70
C LEU A 100 -1.99 5.68 20.48
N TYR A 101 -0.70 6.02 20.66
CA TYR A 101 0.12 6.46 19.52
C TYR A 101 0.40 5.34 18.50
N GLY A 102 0.53 4.09 18.98
CA GLY A 102 0.93 2.94 18.15
C GLY A 102 -0.29 2.28 17.52
N PRO A 103 -0.33 2.05 16.19
CA PRO A 103 -1.51 1.52 15.51
C PRO A 103 -2.03 0.22 16.14
N LYS A 104 -1.19 -0.79 16.36
CA LYS A 104 -1.67 -2.10 16.84
C LYS A 104 -2.27 -2.04 18.24
N THR A 105 -1.75 -1.17 19.11
CA THR A 105 -2.32 -0.99 20.46
C THR A 105 -3.59 -0.18 20.39
N ARG A 106 -3.59 0.89 19.59
CA ARG A 106 -4.74 1.76 19.40
C ARG A 106 -5.95 0.99 18.88
N LEU A 107 -5.79 0.09 17.91
CA LEU A 107 -6.92 -0.68 17.37
C LEU A 107 -7.62 -1.56 18.43
N ILE A 108 -6.97 -1.86 19.55
CA ILE A 108 -7.54 -2.64 20.66
C ILE A 108 -8.04 -1.71 21.76
N GLU A 109 -7.20 -0.79 22.20
CA GLU A 109 -7.46 0.04 23.39
C GLU A 109 -8.30 1.28 23.09
N PHE A 110 -8.26 1.76 21.85
CA PHE A 110 -8.90 2.97 21.36
C PHE A 110 -9.47 2.73 19.95
N PRO A 111 -10.35 1.72 19.76
CA PRO A 111 -10.72 1.20 18.45
C PRO A 111 -11.39 2.22 17.52
N TYR A 112 -12.00 3.27 18.10
CA TYR A 112 -12.70 4.33 17.37
C TYR A 112 -11.86 5.59 17.15
N SER A 113 -10.63 5.64 17.66
CA SER A 113 -9.77 6.81 17.53
C SER A 113 -9.21 6.91 16.11
N THR A 114 -9.60 7.98 15.41
CA THR A 114 -9.09 8.36 14.10
C THR A 114 -8.02 9.45 14.21
N TYR A 115 -7.42 9.85 13.09
CA TYR A 115 -6.39 10.89 13.08
C TYR A 115 -6.80 12.21 13.78
N PRO A 116 -8.03 12.75 13.62
CA PRO A 116 -8.52 13.89 14.38
C PRO A 116 -8.40 13.72 15.90
N PHE A 117 -8.67 12.52 16.42
CA PHE A 117 -8.53 12.22 17.85
C PHE A 117 -7.07 12.31 18.30
N LEU A 118 -6.12 11.89 17.45
CA LEU A 118 -4.69 11.99 17.73
C LEU A 118 -4.21 13.44 17.75
N VAL A 119 -4.65 14.26 16.79
CA VAL A 119 -4.36 15.71 16.75
C VAL A 119 -4.96 16.41 17.97
N HIS A 120 -6.21 16.08 18.32
CA HIS A 120 -6.88 16.62 19.51
C HIS A 120 -6.15 16.25 20.80
N THR A 121 -5.75 14.98 20.94
CA THR A 121 -4.99 14.50 22.10
C THR A 121 -3.62 15.18 22.19
N ALA A 122 -2.94 15.40 21.06
CA ALA A 122 -1.67 16.13 21.03
C ALA A 122 -1.83 17.58 21.52
N ALA A 123 -2.91 18.25 21.12
CA ALA A 123 -3.22 19.59 21.63
C ALA A 123 -3.52 19.57 23.15
N ASN A 124 -4.23 18.55 23.65
CA ASN A 124 -4.49 18.41 25.08
C ASN A 124 -3.23 18.06 25.89
N LEU A 125 -2.29 17.30 25.32
CA LEU A 125 -0.98 17.08 25.93
C LEU A 125 -0.23 18.40 26.08
N ALA A 126 -0.20 19.23 25.04
CA ALA A 126 0.39 20.57 25.12
C ALA A 126 -0.32 21.45 26.17
N ARG A 127 -1.66 21.42 26.27
CA ARG A 127 -2.40 22.12 27.34
C ARG A 127 -1.99 21.68 28.74
N ALA A 128 -1.74 20.38 28.95
CA ALA A 128 -1.30 19.86 30.22
C ALA A 128 0.12 20.34 30.58
N PHE A 129 1.03 20.42 29.60
CA PHE A 129 2.36 21.00 29.81
C PHE A 129 2.30 22.50 30.13
N ALA A 130 1.52 23.26 29.36
CA ALA A 130 1.29 24.69 29.60
C ALA A 130 0.77 24.95 31.01
N ALA A 131 -0.18 24.13 31.49
CA ALA A 131 -0.71 24.25 32.85
C ALA A 131 0.38 24.14 33.93
N VAL A 132 1.38 23.26 33.76
CA VAL A 132 2.49 23.10 34.71
C VAL A 132 3.49 24.26 34.59
N HIS A 133 3.84 24.64 33.36
CA HIS A 133 4.82 25.70 33.10
C HIS A 133 4.34 27.08 33.51
N GLU A 134 3.05 27.40 33.27
CA GLU A 134 2.43 28.66 33.70
C GLU A 134 2.39 28.79 35.23
N SER A 135 2.28 27.68 35.97
CA SER A 135 2.40 27.67 37.43
C SER A 135 3.85 27.78 37.94
N GLY A 136 4.83 27.95 37.04
CA GLY A 136 6.24 28.11 37.38
C GLY A 136 6.96 26.81 37.72
N HIS A 137 6.41 25.66 37.34
CA HIS A 137 6.96 24.33 37.62
C HIS A 137 7.42 23.63 36.34
N VAL A 138 8.20 22.56 36.49
CA VAL A 138 8.77 21.80 35.38
C VAL A 138 8.47 20.32 35.63
N ILE A 139 7.94 19.63 34.62
CA ILE A 139 7.60 18.20 34.69
C ILE A 139 8.88 17.40 34.92
N GLY A 140 9.91 17.64 34.10
CA GLY A 140 11.22 17.01 34.18
C GLY A 140 11.21 15.54 33.76
N ASP A 141 10.37 14.71 34.38
CA ASP A 141 10.23 13.29 34.06
C ASP A 141 9.24 13.07 32.92
N VAL A 142 9.56 13.60 31.74
CA VAL A 142 8.75 13.35 30.54
C VAL A 142 8.93 11.88 30.13
N ASN A 143 7.86 11.09 30.29
CA ASN A 143 7.85 9.65 30.09
C ASN A 143 6.46 9.18 29.64
N HIS A 144 6.39 8.13 28.82
CA HIS A 144 5.14 7.55 28.35
C HIS A 144 4.26 6.96 29.46
N GLY A 145 4.85 6.67 30.63
CA GLY A 145 4.14 6.17 31.80
C GLY A 145 3.43 7.27 32.56
N ASN A 146 3.79 8.53 32.29
CA ASN A 146 3.34 9.69 33.05
C ASN A 146 2.15 10.41 32.41
N PHE A 147 1.65 9.92 31.25
CA PHE A 147 0.54 10.53 30.52
C PHE A 147 -0.59 9.54 30.30
N TYR A 148 -1.80 9.90 30.76
CA TYR A 148 -3.01 9.12 30.58
C TYR A 148 -4.03 9.87 29.74
N VAL A 149 -4.72 9.15 28.86
CA VAL A 149 -5.67 9.69 27.89
C VAL A 149 -7.04 9.09 28.13
N SER A 150 -8.05 9.94 28.31
CA SER A 150 -9.45 9.53 28.39
C SER A 150 -10.02 9.18 27.01
N ASP A 151 -11.21 8.56 26.96
CA ASP A 151 -11.92 8.31 25.70
C ASP A 151 -12.34 9.59 24.96
N GLN A 152 -12.26 10.75 25.63
CA GLN A 152 -12.49 12.08 25.07
C GLN A 152 -11.19 12.78 24.65
N GLY A 153 -10.05 12.10 24.72
CA GLY A 153 -8.73 12.66 24.37
C GLY A 153 -8.18 13.65 25.39
N THR A 154 -8.79 13.75 26.59
CA THR A 154 -8.25 14.56 27.69
C THR A 154 -6.99 13.90 28.23
N VAL A 155 -5.93 14.68 28.46
CA VAL A 155 -4.66 14.19 29.00
C VAL A 155 -4.55 14.53 30.49
N MET A 156 -4.17 13.55 31.28
CA MET A 156 -3.85 13.71 32.70
C MET A 156 -2.39 13.28 32.95
N LEU A 157 -1.64 14.16 33.59
CA LEU A 157 -0.27 13.93 34.05
C LEU A 157 -0.30 13.18 35.38
N VAL A 158 0.55 12.17 35.53
CA VAL A 158 0.72 11.43 36.78
C VAL A 158 2.14 11.55 37.31
N ASP A 159 2.34 11.05 38.53
CA ASP A 159 3.62 11.08 39.24
C ASP A 159 4.14 12.51 39.45
N CYS A 160 3.23 13.42 39.75
CA CYS A 160 3.52 14.85 39.94
C CYS A 160 4.51 15.11 41.09
N ASP A 161 4.63 14.19 42.05
CA ASP A 161 5.63 14.26 43.12
C ASP A 161 7.08 14.10 42.63
N SER A 162 7.28 13.63 41.38
CA SER A 162 8.58 13.64 40.72
C SER A 162 8.94 15.03 40.16
N PHE A 163 7.97 15.93 39.92
CA PHE A 163 8.19 17.19 39.20
C PHE A 163 9.20 18.10 39.90
N GLN A 164 9.84 18.99 39.14
CA GLN A 164 10.63 20.05 39.73
C GLN A 164 9.73 21.20 40.17
N ILE A 165 9.72 21.45 41.47
CA ILE A 165 8.89 22.48 42.12
C ILE A 165 9.78 23.64 42.49
N LYS A 166 9.46 24.81 41.94
CA LYS A 166 10.17 26.06 42.22
C LYS A 166 9.29 26.96 43.08
N THR A 167 9.88 27.51 44.13
CA THR A 167 9.30 28.55 44.97
C THR A 167 10.22 29.77 44.95
N THR A 168 9.85 30.83 45.66
CA THR A 168 10.72 32.01 45.83
C THR A 168 11.96 31.73 46.67
N GLN A 169 11.92 30.70 47.52
CA GLN A 169 12.97 30.37 48.49
C GLN A 169 13.77 29.13 48.08
N ASP A 170 13.11 28.13 47.50
CA ASP A 170 13.68 26.80 47.26
C ASP A 170 13.33 26.21 45.88
N ILE A 171 14.19 25.29 45.44
CA ILE A 171 13.98 24.44 44.26
C ILE A 171 14.07 22.97 44.68
N PHE A 172 12.96 22.27 44.56
CA PHE A 172 12.88 20.81 44.70
C PHE A 172 13.08 20.18 43.32
N ARG A 173 14.28 19.68 43.04
CA ARG A 173 14.65 19.12 41.73
C ARG A 173 13.93 17.81 41.41
N CYS A 174 13.86 17.50 40.13
CA CYS A 174 13.42 16.20 39.63
C CYS A 174 14.64 15.29 39.46
N GLU A 175 14.67 14.16 40.15
CA GLU A 175 15.85 13.28 40.21
C GLU A 175 15.83 12.13 39.20
N VAL A 176 14.76 12.01 38.41
CA VAL A 176 14.52 10.90 37.48
C VAL A 176 14.36 11.42 36.06
N GLY A 177 14.63 10.57 35.07
CA GLY A 177 14.41 10.88 33.67
C GLY A 177 14.75 9.69 32.78
N ILE A 178 14.06 9.59 31.65
CA ILE A 178 14.30 8.55 30.66
C ILE A 178 15.03 9.14 29.45
N PRO A 179 16.30 8.75 29.19
CA PRO A 179 17.16 9.39 28.18
C PRO A 179 16.53 9.59 26.81
N MET A 180 15.77 8.61 26.29
CA MET A 180 15.13 8.71 24.97
C MET A 180 14.07 9.83 24.85
N TYR A 181 13.59 10.40 25.95
CA TYR A 181 12.68 11.55 25.96
C TYR A 181 13.33 12.85 26.44
N GLN A 182 14.61 12.79 26.82
CA GLN A 182 15.37 13.94 27.31
C GLN A 182 16.09 14.65 26.16
N PRO A 183 16.30 15.97 26.25
CA PRO A 183 16.97 16.73 25.21
C PRO A 183 18.48 16.40 25.10
N PRO A 184 19.16 16.84 24.02
CA PRO A 184 20.58 16.57 23.76
C PRO A 184 21.52 16.97 24.91
N GLU A 185 21.28 18.13 25.53
CA GLU A 185 22.05 18.65 26.66
C GLU A 185 21.93 17.81 27.94
N LEU A 186 20.99 16.86 28.00
CA LEU A 186 20.77 15.96 29.13
C LEU A 186 21.12 14.49 28.83
N GLN A 187 21.76 14.18 27.70
CA GLN A 187 22.11 12.79 27.34
C GLN A 187 23.34 12.26 28.08
N ASN A 188 24.25 13.13 28.52
CA ASN A 188 25.53 12.74 29.13
C ASN A 188 25.57 13.00 30.65
N VAL A 189 24.42 13.23 31.28
CA VAL A 189 24.37 13.41 32.75
C VAL A 189 24.39 12.05 33.44
N SER A 190 25.25 11.90 34.45
CA SER A 190 25.34 10.68 35.26
C SER A 190 24.23 10.58 36.31
N SER A 191 23.66 11.71 36.70
CA SER A 191 22.59 11.85 37.69
C SER A 191 21.78 13.11 37.43
N TYR A 192 20.47 13.06 37.68
CA TYR A 192 19.59 14.23 37.59
C TYR A 192 19.44 14.98 38.92
N ARG A 193 19.99 14.45 40.03
CA ARG A 193 19.83 15.03 41.39
C ARG A 193 20.24 16.49 41.49
N ASP A 194 21.30 16.86 40.80
CA ASP A 194 21.89 18.21 40.86
C ASP A 194 21.57 19.05 39.62
N VAL A 195 20.71 18.54 38.73
CA VAL A 195 20.34 19.23 37.49
C VAL A 195 19.10 20.07 37.73
N GLU A 196 19.24 21.39 37.61
CA GLU A 196 18.08 22.28 37.52
C GLU A 196 17.50 22.21 36.10
N ARG A 197 16.24 21.76 36.00
CA ARG A 197 15.53 21.71 34.73
C ARG A 197 14.76 23.00 34.48
N ASN A 198 14.44 23.26 33.21
CA ASN A 198 13.60 24.38 32.80
C ASN A 198 12.53 23.88 31.81
N SER A 199 11.55 24.73 31.48
CA SER A 199 10.49 24.38 30.53
C SER A 199 11.01 24.01 29.14
N ASN A 200 12.16 24.56 28.72
CA ASN A 200 12.78 24.23 27.44
C ASN A 200 13.27 22.77 27.38
N HIS A 201 13.61 22.14 28.51
CA HIS A 201 13.88 20.71 28.56
C HIS A 201 12.60 19.88 28.35
N ASP A 202 11.51 20.24 29.03
CA ASP A 202 10.21 19.59 28.85
C ASP A 202 9.67 19.75 27.43
N ASN A 203 9.87 20.92 26.80
CA ASN A 203 9.41 21.21 25.44
C ASN A 203 10.00 20.25 24.41
N PHE A 204 11.22 19.73 24.62
CA PHE A 204 11.77 18.67 23.79
C PHE A 204 10.95 17.39 23.91
N GLY A 205 10.71 16.94 25.15
CA GLY A 205 9.90 15.76 25.43
C GLY A 205 8.47 15.91 24.90
N LEU A 206 7.86 17.08 25.07
CA LEU A 206 6.54 17.40 24.49
C LEU A 206 6.54 17.20 22.97
N ALA A 207 7.53 17.75 22.27
CA ALA A 207 7.66 17.57 20.82
C ALA A 207 7.84 16.09 20.44
N VAL A 208 8.59 15.29 21.23
CA VAL A 208 8.71 13.85 21.00
C VAL A 208 7.36 13.14 21.09
N PHE A 209 6.53 13.44 22.10
CA PHE A 209 5.22 12.80 22.26
C PHE A 209 4.19 13.27 21.23
N ILE A 210 4.18 14.56 20.89
CA ILE A 210 3.36 15.08 19.77
C ILE A 210 3.77 14.37 18.48
N PHE A 211 5.06 14.20 18.23
CA PHE A 211 5.55 13.46 17.07
C PHE A 211 5.04 12.02 17.06
N MET A 212 5.19 11.28 18.17
CA MET A 212 4.71 9.90 18.25
C MET A 212 3.20 9.80 18.02
N LEU A 213 2.38 10.72 18.54
CA LEU A 213 0.93 10.75 18.29
C LEU A 213 0.60 10.96 16.80
N LEU A 214 1.26 11.92 16.14
CA LEU A 214 0.98 12.27 14.75
C LEU A 214 1.59 11.29 13.75
N PHE A 215 2.70 10.64 14.10
CA PHE A 215 3.48 9.76 13.23
C PHE A 215 3.37 8.29 13.64
N MET A 216 2.21 7.86 14.11
CA MET A 216 1.86 6.44 14.31
C MET A 216 2.83 5.69 15.26
N GLY A 217 3.22 6.33 16.35
CA GLY A 217 4.07 5.76 17.39
C GLY A 217 5.55 5.66 17.01
N ARG A 218 5.95 6.25 15.88
CA ARG A 218 7.37 6.31 15.47
C ARG A 218 8.12 7.35 16.30
N HIS A 219 9.30 7.00 16.77
CA HIS A 219 10.15 7.93 17.52
C HIS A 219 10.92 8.86 16.55
N PRO A 220 10.99 10.19 16.78
CA PRO A 220 11.62 11.14 15.84
C PRO A 220 13.11 10.88 15.58
N PHE A 221 13.80 10.26 16.53
CA PHE A 221 15.22 9.90 16.44
C PHE A 221 15.46 8.41 16.15
N ALA A 222 14.41 7.61 15.93
CA ALA A 222 14.56 6.25 15.42
C ALA A 222 14.55 6.28 13.89
N GLY A 223 15.64 5.86 13.27
CA GLY A 223 15.79 5.88 11.82
C GLY A 223 16.86 4.92 11.32
N VAL A 224 17.06 4.94 10.00
CA VAL A 224 18.13 4.21 9.33
C VAL A 224 19.37 5.09 9.27
N TYR A 225 20.37 4.74 10.07
CA TYR A 225 21.68 5.38 10.07
C TYR A 225 22.61 4.71 9.06
N SER A 226 23.31 5.50 8.24
CA SER A 226 24.23 4.98 7.21
C SER A 226 25.71 4.99 7.61
N GLY A 227 26.04 5.39 8.83
CA GLY A 227 27.42 5.35 9.33
C GLY A 227 27.85 3.96 9.81
N PRO A 228 29.15 3.77 10.10
CA PRO A 228 29.72 2.45 10.43
C PRO A 228 29.34 1.94 11.83
N GLU A 229 28.94 2.82 12.74
CA GLU A 229 28.69 2.50 14.14
C GLU A 229 27.19 2.41 14.47
N ASP A 230 26.87 1.78 15.61
CA ASP A 230 25.49 1.74 16.11
C ASP A 230 25.00 3.14 16.50
N MET A 231 23.71 3.36 16.27
CA MET A 231 23.03 4.63 16.48
C MET A 231 21.75 4.44 17.31
N PRO A 232 21.89 4.14 18.61
CA PRO A 232 20.75 4.12 19.53
C PRO A 232 20.12 5.51 19.64
N ILE A 233 18.85 5.56 20.08
CA ILE A 233 18.05 6.79 20.12
C ILE A 233 18.74 7.90 20.93
N GLU A 234 19.32 7.56 22.08
CA GLU A 234 20.02 8.49 22.97
C GLU A 234 21.20 9.18 22.27
N LYS A 235 21.98 8.40 21.53
CA LYS A 235 23.10 8.91 20.75
C LYS A 235 22.62 9.75 19.57
N ALA A 236 21.55 9.33 18.90
CA ALA A 236 20.94 10.11 17.83
C ALA A 236 20.41 11.47 18.33
N ILE A 237 19.80 11.51 19.52
CA ILE A 237 19.39 12.74 20.19
C ILE A 237 20.61 13.61 20.48
N GLY A 238 21.63 13.07 21.15
CA GLY A 238 22.84 13.82 21.51
C GLY A 238 23.59 14.40 20.30
N GLN A 239 23.43 13.79 19.11
CA GLN A 239 24.00 14.24 17.84
C GLN A 239 23.01 15.01 16.95
N TYR A 240 21.84 15.39 17.47
CA TYR A 240 20.80 16.14 16.75
C TYR A 240 20.33 15.46 15.45
N ARG A 241 20.36 14.12 15.40
CA ARG A 241 20.04 13.31 14.22
C ARG A 241 18.55 13.03 14.09
N PHE A 242 17.76 14.09 13.96
CA PHE A 242 16.33 13.98 13.67
C PHE A 242 16.12 13.26 12.34
N ALA A 243 15.47 12.09 12.36
CA ALA A 243 15.47 11.15 11.22
C ALA A 243 14.54 11.56 10.08
N TYR A 244 13.65 12.52 10.32
CA TYR A 244 12.56 12.90 9.42
C TYR A 244 12.73 14.31 8.83
N GLY A 245 13.63 15.11 9.41
CA GLY A 245 13.80 16.52 9.05
C GLY A 245 14.48 16.70 7.69
N SER A 246 14.43 17.93 7.20
CA SER A 246 15.08 18.39 5.97
C SER A 246 16.59 18.13 5.95
N HIS A 247 17.24 18.12 7.11
CA HIS A 247 18.68 17.85 7.28
C HIS A 247 19.01 16.37 7.53
N ALA A 248 18.03 15.45 7.50
CA ALA A 248 18.25 14.04 7.85
C ALA A 248 19.36 13.39 7.01
N VAL A 249 19.34 13.59 5.69
CA VAL A 249 20.33 13.02 4.75
C VAL A 249 21.74 13.53 5.05
N ALA A 250 21.91 14.84 5.27
CA ALA A 250 23.19 15.44 5.66
C ALA A 250 23.68 14.88 7.00
N LYS A 251 22.75 14.54 7.90
CA LYS A 251 23.00 13.85 9.16
C LYS A 251 22.97 12.33 9.02
N GLN A 252 23.16 11.76 7.82
CA GLN A 252 23.26 10.31 7.58
C GLN A 252 22.08 9.50 8.11
N MET A 253 20.91 10.13 8.24
CA MET A 253 19.68 9.52 8.71
C MET A 253 18.65 9.44 7.59
N LYS A 254 17.80 8.42 7.68
CA LYS A 254 16.54 8.32 6.94
C LYS A 254 15.44 7.81 7.87
N PRO A 255 14.15 8.12 7.60
CA PRO A 255 13.05 7.52 8.35
C PRO A 255 13.04 5.98 8.21
N PRO A 256 12.48 5.25 9.19
CA PRO A 256 12.21 3.83 9.06
C PRO A 256 11.32 3.52 7.85
N PRO A 257 11.44 2.32 7.25
CA PRO A 257 10.58 1.91 6.14
C PRO A 257 9.10 2.06 6.48
N GLY A 258 8.36 2.68 5.56
CA GLY A 258 6.92 2.81 5.70
C GLY A 258 6.45 3.80 6.78
N ALA A 259 7.35 4.62 7.33
CA ALA A 259 6.95 5.74 8.16
C ALA A 259 6.28 6.85 7.33
N PRO A 260 5.34 7.62 7.90
CA PRO A 260 4.78 8.79 7.22
C PRO A 260 5.86 9.84 6.92
N SER A 261 5.76 10.51 5.77
CA SER A 261 6.62 11.66 5.46
C SER A 261 6.34 12.79 6.44
N LEU A 262 7.38 13.53 6.86
CA LEU A 262 7.22 14.72 7.72
C LEU A 262 6.24 15.73 7.11
N THR A 263 6.28 15.88 5.78
CA THR A 263 5.38 16.75 5.00
C THR A 263 3.93 16.26 4.92
N SER A 264 3.59 15.13 5.54
CA SER A 264 2.19 14.72 5.72
C SER A 264 1.48 15.62 6.76
N ALA A 265 2.26 16.29 7.61
CA ALA A 265 1.78 17.33 8.53
C ALA A 265 1.90 18.73 7.86
N PRO A 266 1.04 19.70 8.24
CA PRO A 266 1.13 21.07 7.74
C PRO A 266 2.50 21.71 8.01
N SER A 267 2.91 22.66 7.16
CA SER A 267 4.20 23.34 7.26
C SER A 267 4.46 23.95 8.64
N ALA A 268 3.45 24.54 9.28
CA ALA A 268 3.56 25.08 10.63
C ALA A 268 3.95 24.01 11.67
N VAL A 269 3.32 22.83 11.62
CA VAL A 269 3.65 21.69 12.49
C VAL A 269 5.08 21.19 12.21
N VAL A 270 5.45 21.09 10.94
CA VAL A 270 6.80 20.68 10.51
C VAL A 270 7.87 21.63 11.05
N GLN A 271 7.66 22.93 10.94
CA GLN A 271 8.58 23.95 11.45
C GLN A 271 8.78 23.85 12.96
N LEU A 272 7.71 23.55 13.72
CA LEU A 272 7.85 23.34 15.17
C LEU A 272 8.69 22.11 15.49
N PHE A 273 8.54 20.99 14.76
CA PHE A 273 9.42 19.83 14.95
C PHE A 273 10.88 20.12 14.61
N GLU A 274 11.13 20.80 13.49
CA GLU A 274 12.48 21.19 13.09
C GLU A 274 13.12 22.06 14.18
N ARG A 275 12.43 23.10 14.69
CA ARG A 275 12.91 23.94 15.80
C ARG A 275 13.12 23.16 17.10
N ALA A 276 12.20 22.26 17.46
CA ALA A 276 12.29 21.49 18.70
C ALA A 276 13.54 20.60 18.75
N PHE A 277 13.91 20.03 17.60
CA PHE A 277 15.00 19.06 17.47
C PHE A 277 16.30 19.65 16.89
N ALA A 278 16.34 20.95 16.60
CA ALA A 278 17.52 21.64 16.12
C ALA A 278 18.56 21.91 17.23
N PRO A 279 19.85 22.05 16.89
CA PRO A 279 20.87 22.54 17.82
C PRO A 279 20.53 23.89 18.48
N GLU A 280 19.86 24.78 17.76
CA GLU A 280 19.46 26.10 18.22
C GLU A 280 18.41 26.03 19.35
N GLY A 281 17.68 24.90 19.45
CA GLY A 281 16.69 24.66 20.49
C GLY A 281 17.30 24.67 21.91
N VAL A 282 18.57 24.30 22.06
CA VAL A 282 19.26 24.32 23.37
C VAL A 282 19.30 25.73 23.98
N LYS A 283 19.34 26.77 23.14
CA LYS A 283 19.40 28.18 23.56
C LYS A 283 18.05 28.75 24.03
N GLY A 284 17.05 27.90 24.31
CA GLY A 284 15.70 28.33 24.70
C GLY A 284 14.73 28.55 23.54
N ASN A 285 15.09 28.14 22.32
CA ASN A 285 14.27 28.38 21.11
C ASN A 285 13.30 27.24 20.75
N ARG A 286 13.17 26.20 21.60
CA ARG A 286 12.20 25.13 21.32
C ARG A 286 10.78 25.68 21.43
N PRO A 287 9.84 25.18 20.61
CA PRO A 287 8.46 25.63 20.67
C PRO A 287 7.87 25.46 22.07
N SER A 288 7.20 26.48 22.56
CA SER A 288 6.48 26.38 23.83
C SER A 288 5.24 25.50 23.70
N ALA A 289 4.69 25.09 24.85
CA ALA A 289 3.42 24.38 24.89
C ALA A 289 2.28 25.20 24.25
N GLU A 290 2.27 26.53 24.45
CA GLU A 290 1.29 27.45 23.89
C GLU A 290 1.37 27.55 22.37
N GLU A 291 2.58 27.56 21.80
CA GLU A 291 2.78 27.49 20.35
C GLU A 291 2.19 26.19 19.78
N TRP A 292 2.44 25.06 20.43
CA TRP A 292 1.84 23.77 20.04
C TRP A 292 0.31 23.79 20.11
N ILE A 293 -0.27 24.36 21.18
CA ILE A 293 -1.73 24.46 21.33
C ILE A 293 -2.35 25.22 20.14
N LYS A 294 -1.76 26.35 19.77
CA LYS A 294 -2.23 27.18 18.64
C LYS A 294 -2.16 26.40 17.34
N VAL A 295 -0.98 25.91 16.98
CA VAL A 295 -0.75 25.24 15.68
C VAL A 295 -1.53 23.93 15.55
N LEU A 296 -1.66 23.15 16.63
CA LEU A 296 -2.46 21.91 16.62
C LEU A 296 -3.96 22.19 16.58
N GLY A 297 -4.41 23.30 17.19
CA GLY A 297 -5.78 23.80 17.05
C GLY A 297 -6.13 24.09 15.59
N GLU A 298 -5.31 24.92 14.93
CA GLU A 298 -5.45 25.24 13.50
C GLU A 298 -5.36 23.98 12.63
N PHE A 299 -4.47 23.03 12.97
CA PHE A 299 -4.36 21.77 12.27
C PHE A 299 -5.66 20.95 12.36
N SER A 300 -6.28 20.89 13.54
CA SER A 300 -7.51 20.10 13.75
C SER A 300 -8.68 20.58 12.88
N GLU A 301 -8.78 21.89 12.63
CA GLU A 301 -9.81 22.51 11.77
C GLU A 301 -9.54 22.30 10.27
N ASN A 302 -8.28 22.00 9.92
CA ASN A 302 -7.79 21.82 8.56
C ASN A 302 -7.59 20.35 8.16
N LEU A 303 -8.34 19.46 8.78
CA LEU A 303 -8.45 18.06 8.39
C LEU A 303 -9.59 17.83 7.39
N GLN A 304 -9.42 16.88 6.48
CA GLN A 304 -10.45 16.39 5.57
C GLN A 304 -10.55 14.87 5.64
N LYS A 305 -11.76 14.35 5.41
CA LYS A 305 -12.05 12.93 5.33
C LYS A 305 -11.57 12.38 3.98
N CYS A 306 -10.99 11.19 3.99
CA CYS A 306 -10.61 10.50 2.75
C CYS A 306 -11.84 10.01 1.98
N ARG A 307 -11.79 10.13 0.65
CA ARG A 307 -12.86 9.67 -0.25
C ARG A 307 -12.86 8.14 -0.43
N THR A 308 -11.72 7.48 -0.22
CA THR A 308 -11.57 6.03 -0.41
C THR A 308 -11.87 5.23 0.85
N LYS A 309 -11.39 5.70 2.01
CA LYS A 309 -11.50 5.02 3.31
C LYS A 309 -12.08 5.99 4.33
N GLU A 310 -13.33 5.81 4.72
CA GLU A 310 -14.04 6.76 5.58
C GLU A 310 -13.37 7.04 6.93
N GLN A 311 -12.64 6.07 7.47
CA GLN A 311 -11.92 6.17 8.73
C GLN A 311 -10.65 7.04 8.63
N HIS A 312 -10.15 7.29 7.42
CA HIS A 312 -8.96 8.11 7.21
C HIS A 312 -9.32 9.58 7.17
N HIS A 313 -8.52 10.37 7.88
CA HIS A 313 -8.59 11.82 7.89
C HIS A 313 -7.17 12.35 7.79
N TYR A 314 -6.94 13.34 6.94
CA TYR A 314 -5.61 13.88 6.69
C TYR A 314 -5.71 15.37 6.41
N SER A 315 -4.57 16.06 6.33
CA SER A 315 -4.60 17.50 6.14
C SER A 315 -5.14 17.90 4.76
N LYS A 316 -5.93 18.98 4.71
CA LYS A 316 -6.50 19.56 3.48
C LYS A 316 -5.45 19.96 2.43
N HIS A 317 -4.22 20.27 2.86
CA HIS A 317 -3.15 20.69 1.95
C HIS A 317 -2.60 19.56 1.06
N LEU A 318 -2.89 18.29 1.39
CA LEU A 318 -2.43 17.14 0.60
C LEU A 318 -3.45 16.80 -0.50
N SER A 319 -2.95 16.47 -1.69
CA SER A 319 -3.77 16.04 -2.83
C SER A 319 -4.26 14.60 -2.71
N SER A 320 -3.52 13.73 -2.01
CA SER A 320 -3.84 12.32 -1.76
C SER A 320 -3.78 11.97 -0.27
N CYS A 321 -4.41 10.85 0.09
CA CYS A 321 -4.42 10.39 1.47
C CYS A 321 -3.13 9.61 1.81
N PRO A 322 -2.27 10.11 2.73
CA PRO A 322 -1.01 9.46 3.07
C PRO A 322 -1.23 8.10 3.76
N TRP A 323 -2.35 7.94 4.46
CA TRP A 323 -2.67 6.71 5.18
C TRP A 323 -3.02 5.58 4.21
N CYS A 324 -3.80 5.86 3.16
CA CYS A 324 -4.05 4.88 2.09
C CYS A 324 -2.76 4.38 1.47
N ASP A 325 -1.82 5.29 1.17
CA ASP A 325 -0.54 4.94 0.55
C ASP A 325 0.30 4.03 1.46
N ILE A 326 0.33 4.32 2.76
CA ILE A 326 1.05 3.51 3.76
C ILE A 326 0.41 2.14 3.93
N GLU A 327 -0.92 2.08 4.11
CA GLU A 327 -1.64 0.82 4.26
C GLU A 327 -1.47 -0.07 3.02
N ASN A 328 -1.50 0.50 1.81
CA ASN A 328 -1.32 -0.25 0.56
C ASN A 328 0.12 -0.76 0.36
N LYS A 329 1.12 0.02 0.79
CA LYS A 329 2.55 -0.36 0.66
C LYS A 329 2.97 -1.43 1.67
N ILE A 330 2.48 -1.35 2.90
CA ILE A 330 2.97 -2.16 4.03
C ILE A 330 1.98 -3.27 4.41
N GLY A 331 0.70 -3.16 4.02
CA GLY A 331 -0.33 -4.13 4.35
C GLY A 331 -0.79 -4.08 5.80
N ILE A 332 -0.65 -2.94 6.48
CA ILE A 332 -1.13 -2.72 7.85
C ILE A 332 -2.44 -1.95 7.85
N VAL A 333 -3.24 -2.08 8.91
CA VAL A 333 -4.41 -1.23 9.17
C VAL A 333 -4.00 -0.18 10.20
N LEU A 334 -4.21 1.11 9.89
CA LEU A 334 -3.88 2.21 10.79
C LEU A 334 -5.08 2.67 11.62
N PHE A 335 -6.28 2.53 11.07
CA PHE A 335 -7.55 2.94 11.67
C PHE A 335 -8.65 1.91 11.34
N LEU A 336 -9.49 1.54 12.31
CA LEU A 336 -10.61 0.62 12.07
C LEU A 336 -11.74 1.30 11.30
N SER A 337 -12.35 0.55 10.38
CA SER A 337 -13.64 0.92 9.80
C SER A 337 -14.74 0.64 10.80
N GLN A 338 -15.65 1.60 11.03
CA GLN A 338 -16.86 1.31 11.78
C GLN A 338 -17.72 0.35 10.94
N VAL A 339 -17.78 -0.92 11.35
CA VAL A 339 -18.86 -1.80 10.90
C VAL A 339 -20.13 -1.24 11.52
N ARG A 340 -20.85 -0.40 10.76
CA ARG A 340 -22.28 -0.27 11.00
C ARG A 340 -22.83 -1.68 10.80
N SER A 341 -23.24 -2.33 11.87
CA SER A 341 -24.09 -3.51 11.78
C SER A 341 -25.34 -3.08 11.02
N SER A 342 -25.33 -3.24 9.71
CA SER A 342 -26.53 -3.17 8.89
C SER A 342 -27.32 -4.45 9.13
N THR A 343 -27.85 -4.59 10.34
CA THR A 343 -29.06 -5.36 10.58
C THR A 343 -30.22 -4.53 10.04
N SER A 344 -30.46 -4.64 8.73
CA SER A 344 -31.72 -4.31 8.06
C SER A 344 -31.58 -4.68 6.59
N GLY A 345 -32.42 -5.60 6.14
CA GLY A 345 -32.37 -6.17 4.81
C GLY A 345 -32.58 -5.15 3.70
N SER A 346 -31.86 -5.36 2.61
CA SER A 346 -32.32 -5.03 1.28
C SER A 346 -31.92 -6.18 0.36
N VAL A 347 -32.88 -7.10 0.20
CA VAL A 347 -32.90 -8.05 -0.92
C VAL A 347 -33.14 -7.20 -2.17
N GLY A 348 -32.05 -6.67 -2.73
CA GLY A 348 -32.05 -5.92 -3.98
C GLY A 348 -31.91 -6.88 -5.16
N GLN A 349 -33.05 -7.31 -5.69
CA GLN A 349 -33.30 -7.56 -7.11
C GLN A 349 -32.23 -8.39 -7.88
N GLN A 350 -32.33 -9.72 -7.77
CA GLN A 350 -31.67 -10.60 -8.74
C GLN A 350 -32.48 -10.63 -10.03
N ASN A 351 -31.97 -10.01 -11.09
CA ASN A 351 -32.13 -10.59 -12.43
C ASN A 351 -31.41 -11.94 -12.38
N THR A 352 -32.17 -13.03 -12.34
CA THR A 352 -31.63 -14.39 -12.23
C THR A 352 -30.75 -14.70 -13.44
N PHE A 353 -29.44 -14.66 -13.25
CA PHE A 353 -28.47 -15.15 -14.22
C PHE A 353 -28.66 -16.67 -14.36
N GLU A 354 -29.33 -17.09 -15.42
CA GLU A 354 -29.57 -18.50 -15.73
C GLU A 354 -28.54 -19.00 -16.73
N ILE A 355 -27.46 -19.61 -16.23
CA ILE A 355 -26.32 -20.09 -17.04
C ILE A 355 -26.75 -21.01 -18.19
N LYS A 356 -27.79 -21.85 -17.97
CA LYS A 356 -28.31 -22.74 -19.02
C LYS A 356 -28.87 -21.96 -20.21
N MET A 357 -29.62 -20.90 -19.95
CA MET A 357 -30.21 -20.06 -21.01
C MET A 357 -29.13 -19.25 -21.73
N ILE A 358 -28.18 -18.67 -20.99
CA ILE A 358 -27.11 -17.86 -21.59
C ILE A 358 -26.18 -18.74 -22.43
N TRP A 359 -25.83 -19.93 -21.93
CA TRP A 359 -25.02 -20.87 -22.71
C TRP A 359 -25.76 -21.36 -23.96
N ALA A 360 -27.06 -21.59 -23.89
CA ALA A 360 -27.85 -21.95 -25.08
C ALA A 360 -27.78 -20.86 -26.16
N ARG A 361 -27.79 -19.58 -25.79
CA ARG A 361 -27.60 -18.45 -26.73
C ARG A 361 -26.20 -18.43 -27.34
N ILE A 362 -25.16 -18.68 -26.54
CA ILE A 362 -23.77 -18.77 -27.02
C ILE A 362 -23.61 -19.94 -28.00
N ALA A 363 -24.12 -21.12 -27.65
CA ALA A 363 -24.02 -22.32 -28.46
C ALA A 363 -24.86 -22.26 -29.75
N ALA A 364 -25.90 -21.42 -29.79
CA ALA A 364 -26.72 -21.20 -30.98
C ALA A 364 -26.05 -20.29 -32.03
N VAL A 365 -24.97 -19.59 -31.69
CA VAL A 365 -24.24 -18.75 -32.67
C VAL A 365 -23.61 -19.66 -33.71
N SER A 366 -24.01 -19.48 -34.96
CA SER A 366 -23.53 -20.30 -36.07
C SER A 366 -22.05 -20.04 -36.34
N ALA A 367 -21.27 -21.12 -36.35
CA ALA A 367 -19.87 -21.06 -36.75
C ALA A 367 -19.76 -20.56 -38.22
N PRO A 368 -18.69 -19.83 -38.58
CA PRO A 368 -18.46 -19.41 -39.95
C PRO A 368 -18.47 -20.62 -40.90
N ALA A 369 -19.23 -20.56 -41.99
CA ALA A 369 -19.47 -21.70 -42.88
C ALA A 369 -18.17 -22.39 -43.35
N SER A 370 -18.14 -23.72 -43.34
CA SER A 370 -16.96 -24.53 -43.73
C SER A 370 -16.78 -24.66 -45.25
N ALA A 371 -17.85 -24.48 -46.02
CA ALA A 371 -17.88 -24.62 -47.48
C ALA A 371 -17.40 -23.35 -48.22
N PHE A 372 -16.24 -22.82 -47.85
CA PHE A 372 -15.68 -21.60 -48.46
C PHE A 372 -14.34 -21.91 -49.13
N THR A 373 -14.40 -22.45 -50.34
CA THR A 373 -13.22 -22.80 -51.16
C THR A 373 -12.98 -21.75 -52.24
N LEU A 374 -11.72 -21.52 -52.58
CA LEU A 374 -11.35 -20.67 -53.72
C LEU A 374 -11.98 -21.23 -55.02
N PRO A 375 -12.37 -20.37 -55.97
CA PRO A 375 -12.79 -20.81 -57.29
C PRO A 375 -11.62 -21.52 -57.98
N ASP A 376 -11.94 -22.51 -58.81
CA ASP A 376 -10.93 -23.17 -59.61
C ASP A 376 -10.42 -22.21 -60.70
N PHE A 377 -9.14 -21.84 -60.60
CA PHE A 377 -8.48 -20.94 -61.53
C PHE A 377 -8.16 -21.60 -62.88
N SER A 378 -8.41 -22.90 -63.04
CA SER A 378 -7.99 -23.70 -64.21
C SER A 378 -9.13 -24.20 -65.12
N SER A 379 -10.40 -24.12 -64.71
CA SER A 379 -11.52 -24.75 -65.43
C SER A 379 -12.30 -23.85 -66.38
N ALA A 380 -12.04 -22.54 -66.42
CA ALA A 380 -12.76 -21.64 -67.33
C ALA A 380 -12.18 -21.72 -68.76
N VAL A 381 -12.87 -22.46 -69.65
CA VAL A 381 -12.57 -22.43 -71.09
C VAL A 381 -13.08 -21.10 -71.67
N VAL A 382 -12.19 -20.12 -71.75
CA VAL A 382 -12.51 -18.78 -72.27
C VAL A 382 -11.97 -18.63 -73.69
N ALA A 383 -12.80 -18.10 -74.60
CA ALA A 383 -12.36 -17.80 -75.96
C ALA A 383 -11.31 -16.66 -75.95
N PRO A 384 -10.26 -16.73 -76.79
CA PRO A 384 -9.27 -15.67 -76.88
C PRO A 384 -9.91 -14.35 -77.30
N SER A 385 -9.41 -13.24 -76.76
CA SER A 385 -9.93 -11.91 -77.04
C SER A 385 -9.76 -11.52 -78.52
N GLN A 386 -10.64 -10.65 -79.01
CA GLN A 386 -10.56 -10.17 -80.40
C GLN A 386 -9.22 -9.46 -80.70
N THR A 387 -8.60 -8.86 -79.68
CA THR A 387 -7.27 -8.24 -79.76
C THR A 387 -6.16 -9.28 -79.87
N ALA A 388 -6.22 -10.37 -79.08
CA ALA A 388 -5.29 -11.49 -79.18
C ALA A 388 -5.39 -12.20 -80.54
N LEU A 389 -6.61 -12.46 -81.03
CA LEU A 389 -6.85 -13.06 -82.34
C LEU A 389 -6.33 -12.18 -83.49
N LYS A 390 -6.54 -10.86 -83.43
CA LYS A 390 -6.00 -9.91 -84.42
C LYS A 390 -4.47 -9.89 -84.37
N ALA A 391 -3.87 -9.91 -83.18
CA ALA A 391 -2.42 -9.95 -83.01
C ALA A 391 -1.80 -11.25 -83.55
N ALA A 392 -2.42 -12.41 -83.28
CA ALA A 392 -2.01 -13.71 -83.80
C ALA A 392 -2.11 -13.77 -85.34
N LYS A 393 -3.24 -13.30 -85.92
CA LYS A 393 -3.42 -13.20 -87.38
C LYS A 393 -2.41 -12.24 -88.02
N LYS A 394 -2.15 -11.08 -87.40
CA LYS A 394 -1.13 -10.12 -87.86
C LYS A 394 0.27 -10.74 -87.82
N ARG A 395 0.61 -11.50 -86.78
CA ARG A 395 1.89 -12.22 -86.68
C ARG A 395 2.03 -13.29 -87.76
N LYS A 396 0.98 -14.10 -87.99
CA LYS A 396 0.96 -15.13 -89.05
C LYS A 396 1.09 -14.50 -90.44
N ARG A 397 0.38 -13.39 -90.68
CA ARG A 397 0.49 -12.60 -91.92
C ARG A 397 1.88 -12.00 -92.08
N MET A 398 2.46 -11.35 -91.06
CA MET A 398 3.81 -10.79 -91.17
C MET A 398 4.85 -11.89 -91.45
N LYS A 399 4.82 -13.01 -90.72
CA LYS A 399 5.72 -14.15 -91.01
C LYS A 399 5.56 -14.67 -92.44
N GLY A 400 4.31 -14.81 -92.91
CA GLY A 400 4.03 -15.28 -94.27
C GLY A 400 4.45 -14.28 -95.35
N PHE A 401 4.16 -12.99 -95.16
CA PHE A 401 4.58 -11.93 -96.07
C PHE A 401 6.10 -11.79 -96.12
N THR A 402 6.80 -11.81 -94.98
CA THR A 402 8.27 -11.74 -94.94
C THR A 402 8.91 -12.95 -95.60
N LEU A 403 8.37 -14.16 -95.42
CA LEU A 403 8.87 -15.35 -96.12
C LEU A 403 8.69 -15.22 -97.64
N LEU A 404 7.51 -14.77 -98.09
CA LEU A 404 7.22 -14.55 -99.50
C LEU A 404 8.07 -13.44 -100.12
N SER A 405 8.27 -12.33 -99.42
CA SER A 405 9.09 -11.23 -99.93
C SER A 405 10.58 -11.56 -99.90
N ILE A 406 11.07 -12.35 -98.93
CA ILE A 406 12.44 -12.89 -98.98
C ILE A 406 12.62 -13.77 -100.21
N ILE A 407 11.72 -14.74 -100.44
CA ILE A 407 11.81 -15.63 -101.61
C ILE A 407 11.76 -14.85 -102.94
N ALA A 408 10.86 -13.88 -103.05
CA ALA A 408 10.70 -13.08 -104.26
C ALA A 408 11.91 -12.18 -104.52
N VAL A 409 12.36 -11.44 -103.50
CA VAL A 409 13.48 -10.49 -103.61
C VAL A 409 14.79 -11.24 -103.84
N ASP A 410 15.07 -12.30 -103.09
CA ASP A 410 16.27 -13.13 -103.27
C ASP A 410 16.27 -13.77 -104.66
N GLY A 411 15.14 -14.30 -105.12
CA GLY A 411 15.01 -14.86 -106.47
C GLY A 411 15.33 -13.86 -107.57
N THR A 412 14.85 -12.62 -107.46
CA THR A 412 15.18 -11.55 -108.42
C THR A 412 16.63 -11.06 -108.32
N LEU A 413 17.15 -10.80 -107.11
CA LEU A 413 18.51 -10.27 -106.93
C LEU A 413 19.60 -11.28 -107.29
N LEU A 414 19.38 -12.57 -107.02
CA LEU A 414 20.30 -13.65 -107.43
C LEU A 414 20.40 -13.79 -108.94
N SER A 415 19.35 -13.44 -109.70
CA SER A 415 19.36 -13.45 -111.17
C SER A 415 20.10 -12.25 -111.79
N LEU A 416 20.09 -11.11 -111.10
CA LEU A 416 20.67 -9.86 -111.60
C LEU A 416 22.13 -9.67 -111.17
N ILE A 417 22.52 -10.16 -109.98
CA ILE A 417 23.87 -9.96 -109.41
C ILE A 417 24.38 -11.26 -108.74
N PRO A 418 24.77 -12.29 -109.51
CA PRO A 418 25.17 -13.59 -108.97
C PRO A 418 26.39 -13.53 -108.03
N GLN A 419 27.29 -12.58 -108.31
CA GLN A 419 28.54 -12.33 -107.58
C GLN A 419 28.29 -11.90 -106.12
N ALA A 420 27.10 -11.39 -105.79
CA ALA A 420 26.72 -10.89 -104.46
C ALA A 420 25.84 -11.89 -103.66
N SER A 421 25.66 -13.11 -104.17
CA SER A 421 24.78 -14.15 -103.60
C SER A 421 24.95 -14.39 -102.10
N VAL A 422 26.19 -14.45 -101.61
CA VAL A 422 26.49 -14.66 -100.18
C VAL A 422 25.92 -13.54 -99.31
N TRP A 423 26.04 -12.28 -99.74
CA TRP A 423 25.57 -11.12 -98.98
C TRP A 423 24.05 -11.00 -98.99
N ILE A 424 23.40 -11.33 -100.10
CA ILE A 424 21.93 -11.36 -100.23
C ILE A 424 21.34 -12.37 -99.24
N ILE A 425 21.89 -13.59 -99.18
CA ILE A 425 21.44 -14.64 -98.25
C ILE A 425 21.65 -14.20 -96.79
N ILE A 426 22.79 -13.58 -96.45
CA ILE A 426 23.06 -13.11 -95.09
C ILE A 426 22.04 -12.03 -94.67
N VAL A 427 21.76 -11.04 -95.52
CA VAL A 427 20.79 -9.98 -95.22
C VAL A 427 19.38 -10.56 -95.06
N SER A 428 18.98 -11.50 -95.91
CA SER A 428 17.68 -12.19 -95.82
C SER A 428 17.55 -13.06 -94.57
N ILE A 429 18.63 -13.74 -94.14
CA ILE A 429 18.67 -14.45 -92.85
C ILE A 429 18.56 -13.45 -91.69
N ILE A 430 19.21 -12.29 -91.75
CA ILE A 430 19.11 -11.26 -90.70
C ILE A 430 17.67 -10.69 -90.63
N ILE A 431 17.05 -10.38 -91.77
CA ILE A 431 15.66 -9.88 -91.82
C ILE A 431 14.68 -10.94 -91.32
N ALA A 432 14.83 -12.19 -91.75
CA ALA A 432 14.07 -13.32 -91.23
C ALA A 432 14.28 -13.46 -89.72
N MET A 433 15.52 -13.41 -89.24
CA MET A 433 15.84 -13.53 -87.83
C MET A 433 15.20 -12.40 -87.02
N VAL A 434 15.29 -11.14 -87.46
CA VAL A 434 14.67 -9.98 -86.77
C VAL A 434 13.13 -10.08 -86.74
N VAL A 435 12.48 -10.50 -87.83
CA VAL A 435 11.01 -10.61 -87.88
C VAL A 435 10.51 -11.84 -87.13
N PHE A 436 11.19 -12.98 -87.22
CA PHE A 436 10.81 -14.20 -86.50
C PHE A 436 11.17 -14.12 -85.01
N GLN A 437 12.20 -13.36 -84.62
CA GLN A 437 12.55 -13.06 -83.23
C GLN A 437 11.84 -11.83 -82.64
N SER A 438 11.07 -11.08 -83.45
CA SER A 438 10.24 -9.96 -82.96
C SER A 438 9.23 -10.44 -81.91
N LYS A 439 9.54 -10.17 -80.63
CA LYS A 439 8.69 -10.50 -79.47
C LYS A 439 7.69 -9.39 -79.10
N LYS A 440 7.70 -8.23 -79.77
CA LYS A 440 6.91 -7.03 -79.38
C LYS A 440 5.41 -7.28 -79.15
N PRO A 441 4.66 -8.01 -80.01
CA PRO A 441 3.26 -8.30 -79.75
C PRO A 441 3.05 -9.46 -78.76
N VAL A 442 4.08 -10.23 -78.41
CA VAL A 442 4.02 -11.33 -77.43
C VAL A 442 4.40 -10.84 -76.03
N SER A 443 5.31 -9.86 -75.93
CA SER A 443 5.78 -9.31 -74.65
C SER A 443 4.66 -8.62 -73.88
N ALA A 444 3.78 -7.87 -74.55
CA ALA A 444 2.65 -7.20 -73.88
C ALA A 444 1.63 -8.18 -73.27
N PHE A 445 1.30 -9.28 -73.97
CA PHE A 445 0.40 -10.31 -73.44
C PHE A 445 1.10 -11.19 -72.39
N LYS A 446 2.41 -11.43 -72.53
CA LYS A 446 3.21 -12.09 -71.50
C LYS A 446 3.28 -11.26 -70.21
N GLU A 447 3.51 -9.95 -70.31
CA GLU A 447 3.51 -9.03 -69.17
C GLU A 447 2.13 -8.97 -68.50
N SER A 448 1.06 -8.93 -69.29
CA SER A 448 -0.31 -9.01 -68.77
C SER A 448 -0.58 -10.34 -68.06
N TYR A 449 -0.14 -11.48 -68.61
CA TYR A 449 -0.28 -12.79 -67.98
C TYR A 449 0.51 -12.88 -66.67
N GLU A 450 1.79 -12.47 -66.64
CA GLU A 450 2.61 -12.50 -65.43
C GLU A 450 2.07 -11.56 -64.35
N LYS A 451 1.49 -10.41 -64.73
CA LYS A 451 0.82 -9.50 -63.78
C LYS A 451 -0.37 -10.17 -63.10
N VAL A 452 -1.29 -10.75 -63.88
CA VAL A 452 -2.50 -11.39 -63.33
C VAL A 452 -2.15 -12.67 -62.57
N LYS A 453 -1.10 -13.39 -62.98
CA LYS A 453 -0.54 -14.53 -62.23
C LYS A 453 -0.02 -14.11 -60.85
N LYS A 454 0.71 -12.98 -60.76
CA LYS A 454 1.18 -12.44 -59.47
C LYS A 454 0.01 -12.01 -58.58
N GLU A 455 -1.03 -11.40 -59.16
CA GLU A 455 -2.26 -11.05 -58.44
C GLU A 455 -2.98 -12.29 -57.88
N ARG A 456 -3.07 -13.36 -58.67
CA ARG A 456 -3.58 -14.68 -58.23
C ARG A 456 -2.78 -15.24 -57.06
N ASP A 457 -1.46 -15.31 -57.18
CA ASP A 457 -0.60 -15.93 -56.16
C ASP A 457 -0.65 -15.13 -54.83
N SER A 458 -0.73 -13.80 -54.92
CA SER A 458 -0.93 -12.92 -53.77
C SER A 458 -2.29 -13.15 -53.09
N LEU A 459 -3.36 -13.30 -53.88
CA LEU A 459 -4.69 -13.57 -53.36
C LEU A 459 -4.77 -14.93 -52.65
N ILE A 460 -4.19 -15.98 -53.23
CA ILE A 460 -4.13 -17.32 -52.61
C ILE A 460 -3.43 -17.25 -51.25
N SER A 461 -2.33 -16.51 -51.16
CA SER A 461 -1.57 -16.34 -49.91
C SER A 461 -2.37 -15.60 -48.83
N ARG A 462 -3.07 -14.50 -49.19
CA ARG A 462 -3.92 -13.75 -48.25
C ARG A 462 -5.16 -14.53 -47.81
N TRP A 463 -5.73 -15.34 -48.70
CA TRP A 463 -6.95 -16.11 -48.45
C TRP A 463 -6.82 -16.98 -47.19
N ALA A 464 -5.75 -17.77 -47.09
CA ALA A 464 -5.55 -18.66 -45.95
C ALA A 464 -5.41 -17.91 -44.61
N MET A 465 -4.79 -16.72 -44.63
CA MET A 465 -4.55 -15.92 -43.43
C MET A 465 -5.78 -15.12 -42.99
N GLU A 466 -6.53 -14.55 -43.93
CA GLU A 466 -7.60 -13.58 -43.63
C GLU A 466 -9.00 -14.18 -43.50
N THR A 467 -9.22 -15.40 -44.02
CA THR A 467 -10.54 -16.07 -44.02
C THR A 467 -10.68 -17.17 -42.95
N GLY A 468 -9.63 -17.39 -42.15
CA GLY A 468 -9.62 -18.40 -41.08
C GLY A 468 -10.63 -18.13 -39.96
N ALA A 469 -11.18 -19.19 -39.39
CA ALA A 469 -12.14 -19.12 -38.27
C ALA A 469 -11.47 -19.24 -36.88
N GLU A 470 -10.15 -19.17 -36.80
CA GLU A 470 -9.37 -19.41 -35.58
C GLU A 470 -9.79 -18.48 -34.42
N ALA A 471 -10.00 -17.20 -34.70
CA ALA A 471 -10.43 -16.22 -33.70
C ALA A 471 -11.81 -16.56 -33.09
N PHE A 472 -12.72 -17.11 -33.91
CA PHE A 472 -14.04 -17.55 -33.44
C PHE A 472 -13.91 -18.73 -32.49
N TYR A 473 -13.19 -19.79 -32.89
CA TYR A 473 -13.02 -20.97 -32.04
C TYR A 473 -12.25 -20.67 -30.76
N LYS A 474 -11.23 -19.81 -30.82
CA LYS A 474 -10.50 -19.36 -29.64
C LYS A 474 -11.41 -18.65 -28.63
N MET A 475 -12.30 -17.77 -29.10
CA MET A 475 -13.29 -17.12 -28.25
C MET A 475 -14.30 -18.12 -27.68
N TYR A 476 -14.80 -19.03 -28.52
CA TYR A 476 -15.76 -20.07 -28.09
C TYR A 476 -15.18 -20.95 -26.98
N HIS A 477 -13.95 -21.46 -27.13
CA HIS A 477 -13.27 -22.24 -26.09
C HIS A 477 -12.97 -21.41 -24.83
N SER A 478 -12.68 -20.12 -24.97
CA SER A 478 -12.54 -19.24 -23.79
C SER A 478 -13.86 -19.15 -23.01
N LEU A 479 -15.00 -19.00 -23.69
CA LEU A 479 -16.32 -18.97 -23.04
C LEU A 479 -16.68 -20.34 -22.43
N GLU A 480 -16.28 -21.44 -23.06
CA GLU A 480 -16.45 -22.80 -22.53
C GLU A 480 -15.66 -23.02 -21.24
N ASN A 481 -14.40 -22.54 -21.19
CA ASN A 481 -13.59 -22.56 -19.97
C ASN A 481 -14.22 -21.70 -18.87
N ILE A 482 -14.68 -20.49 -19.19
CA ILE A 482 -15.37 -19.61 -18.23
C ILE A 482 -16.63 -20.29 -17.68
N LYS A 483 -17.43 -20.96 -18.52
CA LYS A 483 -18.60 -21.73 -18.09
C LYS A 483 -18.20 -22.84 -17.12
N SER A 484 -17.17 -23.62 -17.46
CA SER A 484 -16.66 -24.69 -16.59
C SER A 484 -16.19 -24.13 -15.24
N GLU A 485 -15.44 -23.04 -15.22
CA GLU A 485 -15.00 -22.39 -13.99
C GLU A 485 -16.16 -21.83 -13.16
N TYR A 486 -17.17 -21.24 -13.81
CA TYR A 486 -18.39 -20.76 -13.13
C TYR A 486 -19.13 -21.90 -12.44
N GLN A 487 -19.33 -23.03 -13.12
CA GLN A 487 -20.01 -24.21 -12.57
C GLN A 487 -19.23 -24.84 -11.40
N ASN A 488 -17.92 -24.63 -11.35
CA ASN A 488 -17.04 -25.15 -10.31
C ASN A 488 -16.82 -24.19 -9.11
N LEU A 489 -17.49 -23.03 -9.06
CA LEU A 489 -17.30 -22.06 -7.98
C LEU A 489 -17.62 -22.62 -6.58
N ASP A 490 -18.62 -23.48 -6.44
CA ASP A 490 -18.95 -24.11 -5.15
C ASP A 490 -17.88 -25.11 -4.70
N SER A 491 -17.33 -25.88 -5.63
CA SER A 491 -16.20 -26.79 -5.35
C SER A 491 -14.96 -25.98 -4.94
N TYR A 492 -14.69 -24.89 -5.65
CA TYR A 492 -13.62 -23.95 -5.30
C TYR A 492 -13.80 -23.37 -3.88
N ARG A 493 -15.03 -22.96 -3.52
CA ARG A 493 -15.36 -22.50 -2.16
C ARG A 493 -15.04 -23.54 -1.11
N ASN A 494 -15.51 -24.77 -1.31
CA ASN A 494 -15.33 -25.86 -0.35
C ASN A 494 -13.85 -26.22 -0.17
N SER A 495 -13.07 -26.19 -1.26
CA SER A 495 -11.62 -26.39 -1.20
C SER A 495 -10.92 -25.30 -0.38
N ARG A 496 -11.28 -24.03 -0.58
CA ARG A 496 -10.73 -22.90 0.19
C ARG A 496 -11.11 -22.94 1.66
N LEU A 497 -12.33 -23.35 1.98
CA LEU A 497 -12.76 -23.57 3.37
C LEU A 497 -11.97 -24.69 4.05
N LYS A 498 -11.72 -25.80 3.35
CA LYS A 498 -10.86 -26.88 3.87
C LYS A 498 -9.41 -26.41 4.08
N GLU A 499 -8.86 -25.63 3.15
CA GLU A 499 -7.54 -25.03 3.29
C GLU A 499 -7.48 -24.14 4.55
N LEU A 500 -8.51 -23.31 4.77
CA LEU A 500 -8.63 -22.44 5.92
C LEU A 500 -8.73 -23.23 7.24
N GLN A 501 -9.47 -24.34 7.25
CA GLN A 501 -9.53 -25.27 8.37
C GLN A 501 -8.17 -25.93 8.64
N SER A 502 -7.44 -26.39 7.60
CA SER A 502 -6.11 -26.98 7.78
C SER A 502 -5.09 -25.99 8.37
N LYS A 503 -5.25 -24.70 8.09
CA LYS A 503 -4.41 -23.60 8.59
C LYS A 503 -4.91 -23.00 9.90
N GLN A 504 -5.99 -23.51 10.49
CA GLN A 504 -6.64 -22.93 11.66
C GLN A 504 -5.70 -22.84 12.86
N ARG A 505 -4.85 -23.86 13.08
CA ARG A 505 -3.84 -23.84 14.15
C ARG A 505 -2.86 -22.70 13.96
N ASP A 506 -2.33 -22.52 12.75
CA ASP A 506 -1.37 -21.47 12.44
C ASP A 506 -2.00 -20.08 12.57
N ILE A 507 -3.26 -19.92 12.13
CA ILE A 507 -4.01 -18.67 12.27
C ILE A 507 -4.21 -18.32 13.75
N GLN A 508 -4.62 -19.29 14.58
CA GLN A 508 -4.76 -19.07 16.03
C GLN A 508 -3.42 -18.75 16.68
N LEU A 509 -2.35 -19.46 16.32
CA LEU A 509 -1.00 -19.18 16.81
C LEU A 509 -0.55 -17.76 16.43
N GLN A 510 -0.76 -17.34 15.19
CA GLN A 510 -0.40 -15.98 14.76
C GLN A 510 -1.19 -14.91 15.52
N ARG A 511 -2.50 -15.11 15.72
CA ARG A 511 -3.32 -14.20 16.54
C ARG A 511 -2.84 -14.14 17.98
N TYR A 512 -2.48 -15.29 18.55
CA TYR A 512 -1.90 -15.36 19.89
C TYR A 512 -0.57 -14.58 19.96
N LEU A 513 0.36 -14.82 19.04
CA LEU A 513 1.63 -14.10 18.98
C LEU A 513 1.45 -12.58 18.77
N GLN A 514 0.45 -12.16 17.99
CA GLN A 514 0.09 -10.75 17.81
C GLN A 514 -0.51 -10.11 19.08
N SER A 515 -1.04 -10.91 20.00
CA SER A 515 -1.56 -10.39 21.28
C SER A 515 -0.46 -10.10 22.30
N ILE A 516 0.70 -10.75 22.17
CA ILE A 516 1.81 -10.64 23.13
C ILE A 516 2.78 -9.53 22.70
N ARG A 517 2.84 -8.46 23.49
CA ARG A 517 3.62 -7.26 23.19
C ARG A 517 5.08 -7.38 23.59
N ILE A 518 5.96 -6.82 22.75
CA ILE A 518 7.40 -6.71 23.07
C ILE A 518 7.67 -5.71 24.19
N ALA A 519 6.85 -4.66 24.33
CA ALA A 519 7.03 -3.64 25.38
C ALA A 519 6.92 -4.20 26.81
N ASN A 520 6.17 -5.30 26.98
CA ASN A 520 5.99 -5.94 28.28
C ASN A 520 7.01 -7.08 28.50
N ALA A 521 7.86 -7.35 27.51
CA ALA A 521 8.80 -8.45 27.53
C ALA A 521 10.08 -8.05 28.29
N ARG A 522 10.58 -8.97 29.11
CA ARG A 522 11.93 -8.86 29.69
C ARG A 522 12.88 -9.68 28.84
N ILE A 523 13.54 -9.02 27.89
CA ILE A 523 14.51 -9.65 27.00
C ILE A 523 15.89 -9.06 27.31
N ASP A 524 16.84 -9.93 27.61
CA ASP A 524 18.19 -9.51 27.96
C ASP A 524 18.83 -8.62 26.86
N GLY A 525 19.37 -7.48 27.28
CA GLY A 525 19.94 -6.48 26.40
C GLY A 525 18.94 -5.70 25.54
N ILE A 526 17.63 -5.90 25.67
CA ILE A 526 16.61 -5.12 24.94
C ILE A 526 15.82 -4.28 25.94
N GLY A 527 16.35 -3.09 26.23
CA GLY A 527 15.69 -2.09 27.08
C GLY A 527 14.65 -1.25 26.33
N SER A 528 14.19 -0.17 26.97
CA SER A 528 13.17 0.76 26.46
C SER A 528 13.53 1.39 25.11
N SER A 529 14.77 1.88 24.95
CA SER A 529 15.23 2.51 23.70
C SER A 529 15.27 1.53 22.52
N ARG A 530 15.85 0.35 22.70
CA ARG A 530 15.82 -0.71 21.67
C ARG A 530 14.41 -1.17 21.35
N THR A 531 13.53 -1.24 22.35
CA THR A 531 12.10 -1.53 22.16
C THR A 531 11.43 -0.45 21.31
N ALA A 532 11.69 0.83 21.59
CA ALA A 532 11.15 1.95 20.81
C ALA A 532 11.69 1.96 19.37
N THR A 533 12.95 1.56 19.16
CA THR A 533 13.49 1.33 17.82
C THR A 533 12.72 0.22 17.11
N LEU A 534 12.54 -0.95 17.72
CA LEU A 534 11.77 -2.06 17.12
C LEU A 534 10.34 -1.64 16.75
N GLN A 535 9.65 -0.93 17.65
CA GLN A 535 8.32 -0.39 17.42
C GLN A 535 8.31 0.62 16.27
N SER A 536 9.35 1.46 16.15
CA SER A 536 9.52 2.40 15.04
C SER A 536 9.77 1.71 13.70
N PHE A 537 10.11 0.43 13.68
CA PHE A 537 10.21 -0.40 12.48
C PHE A 537 9.00 -1.36 12.31
N GLY A 538 7.97 -1.23 13.15
CA GLY A 538 6.71 -1.97 13.03
C GLY A 538 6.66 -3.30 13.80
N ILE A 539 7.71 -3.60 14.57
CA ILE A 539 7.82 -4.77 15.43
C ILE A 539 7.29 -4.39 16.82
N GLU A 540 6.02 -4.69 17.07
CA GLU A 540 5.34 -4.36 18.34
C GLU A 540 4.96 -5.60 19.15
N THR A 541 4.90 -6.76 18.51
CA THR A 541 4.37 -8.02 19.06
C THR A 541 5.27 -9.20 18.74
N ALA A 542 5.11 -10.32 19.45
CA ALA A 542 5.82 -11.55 19.13
C ALA A 542 5.52 -12.05 17.71
N GLY A 543 4.34 -11.74 17.17
CA GLY A 543 3.94 -12.10 15.81
C GLY A 543 4.73 -11.37 14.72
N ASP A 544 5.31 -10.21 15.03
CA ASP A 544 6.08 -9.41 14.08
C ASP A 544 7.55 -9.85 13.95
N ILE A 545 8.00 -10.66 14.90
CA ILE A 545 9.39 -11.07 15.01
C ILE A 545 9.69 -12.11 13.93
N SER A 546 10.50 -11.70 12.95
CA SER A 546 11.07 -12.58 11.94
C SER A 546 12.50 -12.15 11.62
N LYS A 547 13.32 -13.09 11.12
CA LYS A 547 14.67 -12.76 10.65
C LYS A 547 14.67 -11.65 9.58
N ALA A 548 13.64 -11.63 8.72
CA ALA A 548 13.51 -10.62 7.68
C ALA A 548 13.16 -9.24 8.25
N ALA A 549 12.21 -9.18 9.20
CA ALA A 549 11.82 -7.93 9.85
C ALA A 549 12.98 -7.34 10.68
N ILE A 550 13.67 -8.17 11.48
CA ILE A 550 14.78 -7.69 12.33
C ILE A 550 15.96 -7.18 11.50
N ARG A 551 16.27 -7.81 10.37
CA ARG A 551 17.34 -7.34 9.45
C ARG A 551 17.11 -5.93 8.94
N GLN A 552 15.87 -5.45 8.89
CA GLN A 552 15.56 -4.09 8.47
C GLN A 552 15.83 -3.07 9.58
N VAL A 553 16.11 -3.50 10.81
CA VAL A 553 16.35 -2.64 11.97
C VAL A 553 17.86 -2.51 12.21
N PRO A 554 18.45 -1.33 11.97
CA PRO A 554 19.86 -1.09 12.26
C PRO A 554 20.18 -1.30 13.75
N GLY A 555 21.40 -1.76 14.04
CA GLY A 555 21.83 -2.06 15.41
C GLY A 555 21.39 -3.44 15.93
N PHE A 556 20.50 -4.16 15.23
CA PHE A 556 20.05 -5.50 15.63
C PHE A 556 20.84 -6.61 14.92
N GLY A 557 22.10 -6.78 15.32
CA GLY A 557 22.97 -7.85 14.82
C GLY A 557 22.50 -9.28 15.16
N PRO A 558 23.28 -10.31 14.78
CA PRO A 558 22.91 -11.71 14.94
C PRO A 558 22.56 -12.12 16.39
N SER A 559 23.25 -11.54 17.38
CA SER A 559 23.00 -11.81 18.81
C SER A 559 21.63 -11.32 19.26
N PHE A 560 21.25 -10.08 18.96
CA PHE A 560 19.91 -9.57 19.28
C PHE A 560 18.82 -10.28 18.47
N THR A 561 19.11 -10.59 17.20
CA THR A 561 18.19 -11.35 16.34
C THR A 561 17.88 -12.70 16.97
N LYS A 562 18.89 -13.43 17.46
CA LYS A 562 18.71 -14.71 18.15
C LYS A 562 17.85 -14.54 19.41
N ARG A 563 18.17 -13.59 20.28
CA ARG A 563 17.40 -13.34 21.52
C ARG A 563 15.92 -13.02 21.26
N LEU A 564 15.62 -12.24 20.23
CA LEU A 564 14.23 -11.93 19.83
C LEU A 564 13.49 -13.16 19.33
N LEU A 565 14.14 -14.00 18.52
CA LEU A 565 13.56 -15.25 18.03
C LEU A 565 13.34 -16.25 19.17
N ASP A 566 14.32 -16.42 20.06
CA ASP A 566 14.23 -17.30 21.23
C ASP A 566 13.08 -16.87 22.16
N TRP A 567 12.89 -15.56 22.34
CA TRP A 567 11.73 -15.02 23.06
C TRP A 567 10.41 -15.33 22.36
N ARG A 568 10.30 -15.06 21.06
CA ARG A 568 9.10 -15.41 20.27
C ARG A 568 8.78 -16.89 20.37
N ASP A 569 9.79 -17.76 20.27
CA ASP A 569 9.61 -19.21 20.33
C ASP A 569 9.19 -19.68 21.73
N THR A 570 9.64 -18.99 22.77
CA THR A 570 9.16 -19.20 24.15
C THR A 570 7.69 -18.82 24.29
N VAL A 571 7.27 -17.69 23.72
CA VAL A 571 5.86 -17.29 23.67
C VAL A 571 5.06 -18.32 22.87
N ALA A 572 5.53 -18.73 21.70
CA ALA A 572 4.85 -19.70 20.84
C ALA A 572 4.63 -21.06 21.52
N ARG A 573 5.56 -21.50 22.39
CA ARG A 573 5.42 -22.74 23.18
C ARG A 573 4.30 -22.69 24.22
N GLN A 574 3.87 -21.50 24.63
CA GLN A 574 2.75 -21.31 25.57
C GLN A 574 1.38 -21.33 24.87
N PHE A 575 1.36 -21.35 23.54
CA PHE A 575 0.11 -21.38 22.77
C PHE A 575 -0.59 -22.74 22.90
N VAL A 576 -1.88 -22.70 23.25
CA VAL A 576 -2.76 -23.87 23.28
C VAL A 576 -3.78 -23.76 22.15
N PHE A 577 -3.77 -24.73 21.24
CA PHE A 577 -4.71 -24.78 20.12
C PHE A 577 -6.13 -25.16 20.59
N ASN A 578 -7.13 -24.38 20.20
CA ASN A 578 -8.54 -24.68 20.47
C ASN A 578 -9.25 -25.15 19.19
N PRO A 579 -9.48 -26.47 19.01
CA PRO A 579 -10.16 -26.99 17.82
C PRO A 579 -11.65 -26.62 17.76
N LYS A 580 -12.28 -26.27 18.90
CA LYS A 580 -13.70 -25.91 18.97
C LYS A 580 -13.97 -24.45 18.59
N GLN A 581 -12.95 -23.61 18.53
CA GLN A 581 -13.11 -22.22 18.13
C GLN A 581 -13.38 -22.15 16.63
N ALA A 582 -14.60 -21.76 16.25
CA ALA A 582 -14.99 -21.66 14.84
C ALA A 582 -14.03 -20.77 14.04
N VAL A 583 -13.86 -21.11 12.75
CA VAL A 583 -13.15 -20.26 11.79
C VAL A 583 -13.81 -18.87 11.77
N SER A 584 -12.98 -17.82 11.74
CA SER A 584 -13.47 -16.43 11.81
C SER A 584 -14.48 -16.14 10.70
N THR A 585 -15.59 -15.51 11.06
CA THR A 585 -16.61 -15.06 10.09
C THR A 585 -16.04 -14.08 9.07
N ALA A 586 -15.03 -13.28 9.45
CA ALA A 586 -14.34 -12.36 8.54
C ALA A 586 -13.49 -13.07 7.48
N ASP A 587 -12.85 -14.19 7.84
CA ASP A 587 -12.03 -14.99 6.91
C ASP A 587 -12.95 -15.70 5.89
N ILE A 588 -14.08 -16.23 6.36
CA ILE A 588 -15.12 -16.82 5.49
C ILE A 588 -15.71 -15.76 4.56
N ALA A 589 -16.06 -14.58 5.08
CA ALA A 589 -16.60 -13.48 4.29
C ALA A 589 -15.62 -12.98 3.21
N THR A 590 -14.32 -13.11 3.43
CA THR A 590 -13.30 -12.78 2.42
C THR A 590 -13.31 -13.80 1.27
N ILE A 591 -13.38 -15.09 1.57
CA ILE A 591 -13.55 -16.15 0.56
C ILE A 591 -14.85 -15.92 -0.24
N ASP A 592 -15.95 -15.64 0.45
CA ASP A 592 -17.25 -15.40 -0.18
C ASP A 592 -17.22 -14.16 -1.09
N ARG A 593 -16.51 -13.09 -0.68
CA ARG A 593 -16.30 -11.90 -1.51
C ARG A 593 -15.50 -12.21 -2.78
N ASP A 594 -14.39 -12.93 -2.66
CA ASP A 594 -13.56 -13.31 -3.81
C ASP A 594 -14.36 -14.16 -4.82
N ILE A 595 -15.18 -15.08 -4.31
CA ILE A 595 -16.10 -15.87 -5.13
C ILE A 595 -17.13 -14.98 -5.80
N SER A 596 -17.73 -14.03 -5.07
CA SER A 596 -18.70 -13.09 -5.62
C SER A 596 -18.10 -12.24 -6.75
N ILE A 597 -16.85 -11.77 -6.59
CA ILE A 597 -16.14 -11.00 -7.62
C ILE A 597 -15.89 -11.87 -8.86
N LYS A 598 -15.40 -13.11 -8.67
CA LYS A 598 -15.21 -14.06 -9.78
C LYS A 598 -16.52 -14.38 -10.49
N LYS A 599 -17.59 -14.62 -9.72
CA LYS A 599 -18.93 -14.88 -10.21
C LYS A 599 -19.41 -13.73 -11.11
N GLN A 600 -19.39 -12.49 -10.61
CA GLN A 600 -19.78 -11.31 -11.39
C GLN A 600 -18.96 -11.15 -12.68
N LYS A 601 -17.64 -11.36 -12.62
CA LYS A 601 -16.76 -11.30 -13.80
C LYS A 601 -17.17 -12.32 -14.86
N PHE A 602 -17.37 -13.58 -14.47
CA PHE A 602 -17.79 -14.64 -15.38
C PHE A 602 -19.19 -14.38 -15.96
N GLU A 603 -20.13 -13.90 -15.15
CA GLU A 603 -21.47 -13.54 -15.61
C GLU A 603 -21.44 -12.45 -16.68
N GLN A 604 -20.65 -11.39 -16.47
CA GLN A 604 -20.48 -10.33 -17.46
C GLN A 604 -19.88 -10.85 -18.76
N GLN A 605 -18.84 -11.68 -18.69
CA GLN A 605 -18.21 -12.26 -19.89
C GLN A 605 -19.15 -13.19 -20.67
N LEU A 606 -19.94 -14.00 -19.97
CA LEU A 606 -20.92 -14.90 -20.60
C LEU A 606 -22.10 -14.12 -21.20
N LEU A 607 -22.58 -13.05 -20.55
CA LEU A 607 -23.69 -12.23 -21.05
C LEU A 607 -23.38 -11.59 -22.41
N VAL A 608 -22.15 -11.11 -22.62
CA VAL A 608 -21.72 -10.48 -23.89
C VAL A 608 -21.16 -11.47 -24.90
N GLY A 609 -20.91 -12.72 -24.49
CA GLY A 609 -20.22 -13.73 -25.30
C GLY A 609 -20.95 -14.06 -26.61
N ALA A 610 -22.28 -14.19 -26.58
CA ALA A 610 -23.07 -14.48 -27.77
C ALA A 610 -22.97 -13.36 -28.82
N SER A 611 -23.09 -12.09 -28.40
CA SER A 611 -22.93 -10.95 -29.30
C SER A 611 -21.52 -10.83 -29.88
N GLN A 612 -20.48 -11.13 -29.09
CA GLN A 612 -19.10 -11.10 -29.54
C GLN A 612 -18.81 -12.20 -30.57
N LEU A 613 -19.30 -13.42 -30.34
CA LEU A 613 -19.20 -14.51 -31.30
C LEU A 613 -19.97 -14.20 -32.59
N GLN A 614 -21.16 -13.62 -32.49
CA GLN A 614 -21.94 -13.22 -33.66
C GLN A 614 -21.18 -12.18 -34.49
N GLN A 615 -20.66 -11.14 -33.85
CA GLN A 615 -19.85 -10.11 -34.51
C GLN A 615 -18.62 -10.70 -35.21
N LEU A 616 -17.91 -11.63 -34.55
CA LEU A 616 -16.78 -12.34 -35.17
C LEU A 616 -17.23 -13.16 -36.38
N SER A 617 -18.34 -13.89 -36.27
CA SER A 617 -18.89 -14.68 -37.36
C SER A 617 -19.25 -13.80 -38.56
N ASP A 618 -19.96 -12.70 -38.32
CA ASP A 618 -20.36 -11.72 -39.35
C ASP A 618 -19.15 -11.07 -40.03
N GLN A 619 -18.12 -10.71 -39.25
CA GLN A 619 -16.87 -10.16 -39.78
C GLN A 619 -16.13 -11.17 -40.66
N ILE A 620 -16.04 -12.43 -40.23
CA ILE A 620 -15.39 -13.51 -41.00
C ILE A 620 -16.18 -13.77 -42.29
N ASN A 621 -17.50 -13.89 -42.22
CA ASN A 621 -18.36 -14.12 -43.39
C ASN A 621 -18.33 -12.94 -44.38
N SER A 622 -18.29 -11.70 -43.87
CA SER A 622 -18.18 -10.50 -44.71
C SER A 622 -16.83 -10.42 -45.43
N LYS A 623 -15.72 -10.72 -44.73
CA LYS A 623 -14.38 -10.79 -45.33
C LYS A 623 -14.32 -11.88 -46.40
N ARG A 624 -14.81 -13.07 -46.07
CA ARG A 624 -14.95 -14.19 -46.99
C ARG A 624 -15.69 -13.77 -48.26
N THR A 625 -16.90 -13.25 -48.14
CA THR A 625 -17.73 -12.83 -49.29
C THR A 625 -16.99 -11.84 -50.18
N ARG A 626 -16.32 -10.84 -49.59
CA ARG A 626 -15.53 -9.84 -50.34
C ARG A 626 -14.36 -10.48 -51.08
N MET A 627 -13.59 -11.34 -50.40
CA MET A 627 -12.44 -12.01 -51.02
C MET A 627 -12.87 -13.01 -52.10
N LEU A 628 -14.06 -13.61 -52.01
CA LEU A 628 -14.57 -14.50 -53.06
C LEU A 628 -14.99 -13.72 -54.31
N GLN A 629 -15.58 -12.53 -54.16
CA GLN A 629 -15.83 -11.64 -55.29
C GLN A 629 -14.52 -11.25 -55.98
N GLU A 630 -13.49 -10.90 -55.20
CA GLU A 630 -12.13 -10.66 -55.70
C GLU A 630 -11.56 -11.89 -56.41
N ALA A 631 -11.70 -13.08 -55.81
CA ALA A 631 -11.22 -14.34 -56.38
C ALA A 631 -11.89 -14.70 -57.71
N ASN A 632 -13.21 -14.51 -57.82
CA ASN A 632 -13.94 -14.75 -59.06
C ASN A 632 -13.49 -13.80 -60.19
N LEU A 633 -13.22 -12.52 -59.85
CA LEU A 633 -12.70 -11.55 -60.81
C LEU A 633 -11.28 -11.93 -61.27
N VAL A 634 -10.40 -12.27 -60.32
CA VAL A 634 -9.03 -12.72 -60.62
C VAL A 634 -9.03 -14.01 -61.43
N ALA A 635 -9.92 -14.97 -61.13
CA ALA A 635 -10.06 -16.20 -61.89
C ALA A 635 -10.48 -15.93 -63.35
N LYS A 636 -11.47 -15.05 -63.56
CA LYS A 636 -11.89 -14.65 -64.91
C LYS A 636 -10.77 -13.96 -65.68
N ASN A 637 -10.07 -13.02 -65.04
CA ASN A 637 -8.96 -12.29 -65.65
C ASN A 637 -7.78 -13.21 -65.96
N PHE A 638 -7.49 -14.16 -65.07
CA PHE A 638 -6.42 -15.14 -65.24
C PHE A 638 -6.72 -16.07 -66.42
N ALA A 639 -7.93 -16.62 -66.48
CA ALA A 639 -8.36 -17.48 -67.58
C ALA A 639 -8.33 -16.75 -68.94
N GLN A 640 -8.77 -15.49 -68.99
CA GLN A 640 -8.68 -14.68 -70.22
C GLN A 640 -7.22 -14.38 -70.62
N ALA A 641 -6.37 -13.99 -69.67
CA ALA A 641 -4.96 -13.70 -69.95
C ALA A 641 -4.18 -14.95 -70.38
N GLU A 642 -4.52 -16.11 -69.80
CA GLU A 642 -3.95 -17.40 -70.21
C GLU A 642 -4.39 -17.81 -71.61
N ALA A 643 -5.69 -17.68 -71.94
CA ALA A 643 -6.21 -17.96 -73.28
C ALA A 643 -5.59 -17.04 -74.35
N ASP A 644 -5.45 -15.75 -74.04
CA ASP A 644 -4.83 -14.75 -74.91
C ASP A 644 -3.34 -15.04 -75.14
N TYR A 645 -2.61 -15.41 -74.08
CA TYR A 645 -1.20 -15.77 -74.18
C TYR A 645 -0.96 -17.07 -74.96
N LYS A 646 -1.79 -18.12 -74.74
CA LYS A 646 -1.69 -19.40 -75.47
C LYS A 646 -1.99 -19.28 -76.97
N THR A 647 -2.72 -18.24 -77.38
CA THR A 647 -3.15 -18.03 -78.79
C THR A 647 -2.06 -17.41 -79.67
N LEU A 648 -1.03 -16.79 -79.09
CA LEU A 648 0.00 -15.99 -79.78
C LEU A 648 1.25 -16.78 -80.14
#